data_AF-I2JNN1-F1
#
_entry.id   AF-I2JNN1-F1
#
_cell.length_a   1.000
_cell.length_b   1.000
_cell.length_c   1.000
_cell.angle_alpha   90.00
_cell.angle_beta   90.00
_cell.angle_gamma   90.00
#
_symmetry.space_group_name_H-M   'P 1'
#
loop_
_entity.id
_entity.type
_entity.pdbx_description
1 polymer ?
#
loop_
_entity_poly.entity_id
_entity_poly.type
_entity_poly.pdbx_seq_one_letter_code
_entity_poly.pdbx_strand_id
1 'polypeptide(L)'
;MKYTFPSYLLASVLCSMLASCGNSNSSSAPAGSGGNTTPPPPSELSGYFIDGPIGGAHYSIQGKSSILLTSGNGEFKYFSGDIVKFAIGGINLGQATAAEFITPRQIQANEQAAINLSRFLLTLDEDKNADNGIQISATVRDAAASLTIPASAFDLNDGEFDASQLADFARTANGDTRALIPRRIAEIELACSSQDISDGRFDGDCDIWYIADNNNPAPAPNEDQTQEQVDTLTALFAAKAGDTIEFSDGVFEFTTTLDMAHKQGITIKGQGMAKTIFDFAQSKSPEGISMSHMTGITIEDLTVLDTPGFSVKVSHSDFVTLRNLRAMWSSGGDNRGGMDPKVPASLEVTCEHPWPDSFARPANVPAPRLNGLPIAFPLATGLYTDASGQTRNYTIDSSNGGYAIYPVLSNNVLLDNVVSLGASDAGIYVGQSNDIIVKNSEALFNVAGYEIENSDRADMHDNVAHCNTAGFLVFDLPGLNQYGEQTRIFNNYAGYNNLANFAPGGVVSAVPQGTGLLQLGYDKVEFFNNVVEFNRTLGYVGASHELLDGNTNNSDKRMDLYPEGIHIHSNIFTTNGTLPQLPEEGVLICQDGTGGNTGLPCIPVGIDDGHDSLLPVLVQLRSLQAQDPYVAQGAHIVWDGYYDKTVNSKDGVQCNDVDGAPLDADGKPDYNGQSQPSCRYNRYKFAEPDNASDPKRKHPDYWLCIDQSDEFGNTFSSDSRTFMNFDGMELDTAPKTDLADHDCPTKFGRQLARLNPAVVQPYIPGSSAEQPPSAAEIAAICESASGSEINREALAYNCSKLSHYNLFADQTDPRSGFNEDGVLYDLVTPLFSDYAVKYRVLFLPPGESASWVEGNISSPNATLDFPVGTVIAKTFAFRDRNAADENVVETRLLIHRAGQGGSSFWEGMAYVWRADGSDADIALAGGSKAVSWDFDDADPDVSATYKGSTNRYAIPTPNQCGNCHNNEDRQAGDAPIGPKVRNMNRAFDYGNGPENQLQHLIDMGKLSGAPNLTLDNKQVATNVSRLPRFNVPGDSYKITTAEPDRVAASSDANLEYRARAWLETNCAHCHNRKGLAQSTGLYFDVFRKVNLSHGVCKEPITAGSSGGGRDYDILPGVAGGASGSEGSILSYRLHSVDTSVQMPPIARSVKHGEAVDVIDAWINTVIDSRYENANCADGGGNPLPLPF
;
A
#
# COMPACT_ATOMS: atom_id res chain seq x y z
N MET A 1 -14.83 15.98 -35.55
CA MET A 1 -14.63 17.40 -35.89
C MET A 1 -15.59 18.16 -34.96
N LYS A 2 -15.12 18.59 -33.79
CA LYS A 2 -16.00 19.15 -32.73
C LYS A 2 -16.69 20.43 -33.26
N TYR A 3 -18.02 20.49 -33.19
CA TYR A 3 -18.79 21.67 -33.60
C TYR A 3 -18.56 22.80 -32.58
N THR A 4 -17.58 23.66 -32.84
CA THR A 4 -17.42 24.90 -32.08
C THR A 4 -18.46 25.90 -32.56
N PHE A 5 -19.48 26.16 -31.74
CA PHE A 5 -20.35 27.31 -31.96
C PHE A 5 -19.48 28.59 -31.91
N PRO A 6 -19.64 29.54 -32.85
CA PRO A 6 -18.83 30.74 -32.87
C PRO A 6 -19.08 31.56 -31.58
N SER A 7 -18.15 31.44 -30.64
CA SER A 7 -18.10 32.17 -29.37
C SER A 7 -17.80 33.65 -29.63
N TYR A 8 -18.80 34.39 -30.10
CA TYR A 8 -18.75 35.85 -30.18
C TYR A 8 -19.98 36.45 -29.52
N LEU A 9 -20.05 36.41 -28.17
CA LEU A 9 -20.73 37.44 -27.34
C LEU A 9 -20.72 37.20 -25.82
N LEU A 10 -19.79 36.43 -25.24
CA LEU A 10 -19.64 36.34 -23.76
C LEU A 10 -18.47 37.16 -23.18
N ALA A 11 -18.11 38.25 -23.85
CA ALA A 11 -17.13 39.22 -23.36
C ALA A 11 -17.58 40.66 -23.60
N SER A 12 -18.78 41.02 -23.15
CA SER A 12 -19.15 42.42 -22.91
C SER A 12 -20.49 42.50 -22.18
N VAL A 13 -20.62 43.48 -21.28
CA VAL A 13 -21.80 43.82 -20.46
C VAL A 13 -21.89 43.10 -19.10
N LEU A 14 -20.84 43.33 -18.31
CA LEU A 14 -21.01 43.63 -16.89
C LEU A 14 -21.54 45.09 -16.75
N CYS A 15 -22.84 45.31 -16.96
CA CYS A 15 -23.59 46.42 -16.34
C CYS A 15 -25.07 46.41 -16.69
N SER A 16 -25.88 46.76 -15.69
CA SER A 16 -27.31 47.10 -15.71
C SER A 16 -28.31 45.98 -16.00
N MET A 17 -28.87 45.38 -14.94
CA MET A 17 -30.33 45.33 -14.68
C MET A 17 -30.64 44.97 -13.21
N LEU A 18 -30.91 46.00 -12.40
CA LEU A 18 -31.86 46.01 -11.27
C LEU A 18 -32.61 47.35 -11.46
N ALA A 19 -33.93 47.48 -11.40
CA ALA A 19 -35.01 46.66 -10.85
C ALA A 19 -36.39 47.15 -11.38
N SER A 20 -37.47 46.41 -11.09
CA SER A 20 -38.66 47.03 -10.45
C SER A 20 -39.66 46.01 -9.89
N CYS A 21 -39.82 46.04 -8.56
CA CYS A 21 -41.05 46.11 -7.77
C CYS A 21 -40.59 46.20 -6.28
N GLY A 22 -40.84 47.20 -5.44
CA GLY A 22 -41.54 48.49 -5.50
C GLY A 22 -41.38 49.29 -4.17
N ASN A 23 -41.83 50.56 -4.17
CA ASN A 23 -42.11 51.50 -3.04
C ASN A 23 -40.95 51.86 -2.06
N SER A 24 -40.68 53.10 -1.61
CA SER A 24 -41.34 54.42 -1.67
C SER A 24 -40.36 55.53 -1.21
N ASN A 25 -40.65 56.78 -1.58
CA ASN A 25 -40.23 58.07 -1.00
C ASN A 25 -38.86 58.74 -1.31
N SER A 26 -39.01 59.78 -2.15
CA SER A 26 -38.57 61.18 -1.95
C SER A 26 -37.23 61.68 -2.51
N SER A 27 -37.41 62.62 -3.44
CA SER A 27 -36.70 63.91 -3.64
C SER A 27 -35.61 64.04 -4.71
N SER A 28 -36.02 64.80 -5.74
CA SER A 28 -35.29 65.81 -6.53
C SER A 28 -34.12 65.39 -7.44
N ALA A 29 -34.43 65.34 -8.74
CA ALA A 29 -33.53 65.57 -9.89
C ALA A 29 -32.96 67.01 -9.91
N PRO A 30 -31.94 67.30 -10.75
CA PRO A 30 -32.17 67.70 -12.15
C PRO A 30 -31.17 67.05 -13.14
N ALA A 31 -31.53 66.58 -14.34
CA ALA A 31 -32.07 67.19 -15.57
C ALA A 31 -30.97 67.31 -16.66
N GLY A 32 -31.19 66.66 -17.81
CA GLY A 32 -30.29 66.76 -18.97
C GLY A 32 -30.66 65.90 -20.20
N SER A 33 -31.70 66.32 -20.91
CA SER A 33 -32.06 66.06 -22.33
C SER A 33 -32.22 64.63 -22.86
N GLY A 34 -33.46 64.32 -23.25
CA GLY A 34 -33.85 63.11 -23.97
C GLY A 34 -33.63 63.16 -25.49
N GLY A 35 -33.53 61.96 -26.05
CA GLY A 35 -33.80 61.63 -27.45
C GLY A 35 -34.71 60.39 -27.46
N ASN A 36 -35.84 60.49 -28.13
CA ASN A 36 -36.87 59.46 -28.24
C ASN A 36 -36.51 58.52 -29.41
N THR A 37 -36.26 57.23 -29.16
CA THR A 37 -36.14 56.20 -30.20
C THR A 37 -37.21 55.14 -30.00
N THR A 38 -38.10 55.01 -30.98
CA THR A 38 -39.05 53.91 -31.14
C THR A 38 -38.34 52.55 -31.12
N PRO A 39 -38.91 51.50 -30.49
CA PRO A 39 -38.28 50.17 -30.44
C PRO A 39 -38.18 49.56 -31.84
N PRO A 40 -37.11 48.81 -32.14
CA PRO A 40 -37.00 48.08 -33.40
C PRO A 40 -38.11 47.01 -33.51
N PRO A 41 -38.55 46.63 -34.72
CA PRO A 41 -39.45 45.50 -34.90
C PRO A 41 -38.81 44.21 -34.35
N PRO A 42 -39.62 43.24 -33.88
CA PRO A 42 -39.08 42.00 -33.32
C PRO A 42 -38.25 41.28 -34.39
N SER A 43 -36.98 41.05 -34.08
CA SER A 43 -36.06 40.28 -34.93
C SER A 43 -36.29 38.79 -34.74
N GLU A 44 -36.22 38.03 -35.82
CA GLU A 44 -36.17 36.57 -35.78
C GLU A 44 -34.86 36.13 -35.09
N LEU A 45 -34.98 35.25 -34.11
CA LEU A 45 -33.90 34.69 -33.30
C LEU A 45 -33.63 33.23 -33.70
N SER A 46 -32.44 32.74 -33.37
CA SER A 46 -32.08 31.33 -33.47
C SER A 46 -32.16 30.65 -32.10
N GLY A 47 -32.68 29.44 -32.06
CA GLY A 47 -32.58 28.54 -30.91
C GLY A 47 -32.03 27.19 -31.32
N TYR A 48 -31.62 26.36 -30.37
CA TYR A 48 -31.01 25.06 -30.60
C TYR A 48 -31.74 23.97 -29.79
N PHE A 49 -32.14 22.89 -30.46
CA PHE A 49 -32.72 21.72 -29.82
C PHE A 49 -31.61 20.72 -29.47
N ILE A 50 -31.39 20.48 -28.17
CA ILE A 50 -30.16 19.86 -27.64
C ILE A 50 -30.43 18.73 -26.63
N ASP A 51 -29.87 17.58 -26.95
CA ASP A 51 -29.59 16.38 -26.14
C ASP A 51 -28.32 15.74 -26.75
N GLY A 52 -27.26 16.57 -26.87
CA GLY A 52 -26.43 16.67 -28.08
C GLY A 52 -27.17 17.39 -29.23
N PRO A 53 -26.53 18.12 -30.16
CA PRO A 53 -27.26 18.84 -31.21
C PRO A 53 -28.22 17.94 -32.03
N ILE A 54 -29.55 18.14 -31.93
CA ILE A 54 -30.54 17.25 -32.56
C ILE A 54 -30.89 17.74 -33.97
N GLY A 55 -30.22 17.19 -34.97
CA GLY A 55 -30.41 17.52 -36.38
C GLY A 55 -31.52 16.72 -37.08
N GLY A 56 -32.26 17.38 -37.97
CA GLY A 56 -33.24 16.71 -38.81
C GLY A 56 -34.59 16.39 -38.15
N ALA A 57 -34.90 16.95 -36.97
CA ALA A 57 -36.24 16.93 -36.39
C ALA A 57 -37.13 18.02 -37.01
N HIS A 58 -38.42 17.76 -37.20
CA HIS A 58 -39.36 18.79 -37.63
C HIS A 58 -39.67 19.75 -36.48
N TYR A 59 -39.76 21.04 -36.77
CA TYR A 59 -40.31 22.03 -35.85
C TYR A 59 -41.36 22.92 -36.53
N SER A 60 -42.31 23.42 -35.73
CA SER A 60 -43.33 24.37 -36.14
C SER A 60 -43.60 25.38 -35.04
N ILE A 61 -43.94 26.60 -35.43
CA ILE A 61 -44.28 27.69 -34.51
C ILE A 61 -45.79 27.84 -34.44
N GLN A 62 -46.34 27.90 -33.22
CA GLN A 62 -47.78 28.03 -33.01
C GLN A 62 -48.34 29.27 -33.75
N GLY A 63 -49.34 29.05 -34.61
CA GLY A 63 -49.96 30.10 -35.42
C GLY A 63 -49.32 30.34 -36.79
N LYS A 64 -48.22 29.65 -37.12
CA LYS A 64 -47.62 29.63 -38.47
C LYS A 64 -47.88 28.27 -39.15
N SER A 65 -48.09 28.29 -40.46
CA SER A 65 -48.40 27.07 -41.25
C SER A 65 -47.16 26.35 -41.79
N SER A 66 -45.96 26.86 -41.54
CA SER A 66 -44.69 26.27 -41.99
C SER A 66 -44.16 25.22 -41.01
N ILE A 67 -43.85 24.03 -41.51
CA ILE A 67 -43.09 23.00 -40.81
C ILE A 67 -41.69 22.98 -41.44
N LEU A 68 -40.66 23.14 -40.63
CA LEU A 68 -39.25 23.19 -41.04
C LEU A 68 -38.47 22.09 -40.32
N LEU A 69 -37.21 21.88 -40.70
CA LEU A 69 -36.30 20.94 -40.03
C LEU A 69 -35.26 21.70 -39.21
N THR A 70 -34.86 21.15 -38.06
CA THR A 70 -33.66 21.58 -37.35
C THR A 70 -32.44 21.36 -38.25
N SER A 71 -31.47 22.27 -38.20
CA SER A 71 -30.19 22.11 -38.91
C SER A 71 -29.38 20.96 -38.30
N GLY A 72 -28.26 20.54 -38.91
CA GLY A 72 -27.38 19.51 -38.36
C GLY A 72 -26.86 19.82 -36.94
N ASN A 73 -26.88 21.09 -36.53
CA ASN A 73 -26.49 21.53 -35.19
C ASN A 73 -27.71 21.81 -34.29
N GLY A 74 -28.88 21.27 -34.62
CA GLY A 74 -30.11 21.46 -33.85
C GLY A 74 -30.78 22.83 -34.00
N GLU A 75 -30.31 23.71 -34.90
CA GLU A 75 -30.81 25.09 -34.99
C GLU A 75 -32.25 25.18 -35.54
N PHE A 76 -33.10 25.98 -34.90
CA PHE A 76 -34.43 26.40 -35.36
C PHE A 76 -34.62 27.93 -35.25
N LYS A 77 -35.56 28.50 -36.01
CA LYS A 77 -35.86 29.95 -36.00
C LYS A 77 -37.15 30.26 -35.24
N TYR A 78 -37.15 31.31 -34.43
CA TYR A 78 -38.31 31.72 -33.63
C TYR A 78 -38.33 33.23 -33.34
N PHE A 79 -39.46 33.76 -32.87
CA PHE A 79 -39.55 35.11 -32.27
C PHE A 79 -39.80 34.99 -30.77
N SER A 80 -39.28 35.94 -29.98
CA SER A 80 -39.46 35.93 -28.53
C SER A 80 -40.94 35.80 -28.14
N GLY A 81 -41.26 34.80 -27.31
CA GLY A 81 -42.62 34.47 -26.88
C GLY A 81 -43.36 33.45 -27.76
N ASP A 82 -42.77 33.01 -28.88
CA ASP A 82 -43.31 31.92 -29.69
C ASP A 82 -43.37 30.59 -28.88
N ILE A 83 -44.32 29.72 -29.20
CA ILE A 83 -44.33 28.32 -28.76
C ILE A 83 -43.86 27.47 -29.93
N VAL A 84 -42.78 26.71 -29.73
CA VAL A 84 -42.19 25.81 -30.73
C VAL A 84 -42.55 24.36 -30.38
N LYS A 85 -43.00 23.63 -31.41
CA LYS A 85 -43.35 22.21 -31.32
C LYS A 85 -42.40 21.39 -32.17
N PHE A 86 -41.87 20.30 -31.61
CA PHE A 86 -40.96 19.37 -32.28
C PHE A 86 -41.65 18.04 -32.64
N ALA A 87 -41.28 17.45 -33.77
CA ALA A 87 -41.85 16.20 -34.28
C ALA A 87 -40.87 15.44 -35.19
N ILE A 88 -41.04 14.13 -35.34
CA ILE A 88 -40.39 13.32 -36.40
C ILE A 88 -41.51 12.66 -37.21
N GLY A 89 -41.72 13.10 -38.45
CA GLY A 89 -42.89 12.69 -39.23
C GLY A 89 -44.19 12.98 -38.47
N GLY A 90 -45.01 11.95 -38.25
CA GLY A 90 -46.25 12.01 -37.47
C GLY A 90 -46.10 11.72 -35.97
N ILE A 91 -44.86 11.61 -35.45
CA ILE A 91 -44.57 11.43 -34.03
C ILE A 91 -44.33 12.80 -33.39
N ASN A 92 -45.17 13.17 -32.44
CA ASN A 92 -45.05 14.44 -31.70
C ASN A 92 -44.05 14.29 -30.55
N LEU A 93 -42.92 15.02 -30.58
CA LEU A 93 -41.89 14.97 -29.53
C LEU A 93 -42.19 15.90 -28.36
N GLY A 94 -43.12 16.85 -28.50
CA GLY A 94 -43.45 17.83 -27.45
C GLY A 94 -43.36 19.28 -27.92
N GLN A 95 -43.58 20.21 -26.99
CA GLN A 95 -43.53 21.65 -27.25
C GLN A 95 -43.09 22.43 -26.02
N ALA A 96 -42.45 23.57 -26.25
CA ALA A 96 -42.05 24.51 -25.19
C ALA A 96 -42.18 25.96 -25.68
N THR A 97 -42.17 26.92 -24.73
CA THR A 97 -41.91 28.32 -25.08
C THR A 97 -40.50 28.41 -25.67
N ALA A 98 -40.38 29.04 -26.83
CA ALA A 98 -39.12 29.10 -27.56
C ALA A 98 -38.04 29.85 -26.78
N ALA A 99 -36.88 29.23 -26.66
CA ALA A 99 -35.70 29.74 -25.96
C ALA A 99 -34.45 29.47 -26.82
N GLU A 100 -33.32 30.08 -26.43
CA GLU A 100 -32.04 29.90 -27.12
C GLU A 100 -31.58 28.44 -27.09
N PHE A 101 -31.84 27.73 -25.99
CA PHE A 101 -31.61 26.29 -25.85
C PHE A 101 -32.90 25.59 -25.40
N ILE A 102 -33.26 24.50 -26.07
CA ILE A 102 -34.39 23.64 -25.72
C ILE A 102 -33.89 22.21 -25.57
N THR A 103 -34.13 21.57 -24.43
CA THR A 103 -33.81 20.16 -24.16
C THR A 103 -35.06 19.29 -24.17
N PRO A 104 -34.94 17.94 -24.27
CA PRO A 104 -36.07 17.03 -24.09
C PRO A 104 -36.83 17.25 -22.78
N ARG A 105 -36.13 17.60 -21.68
CA ARG A 105 -36.75 17.96 -20.39
C ARG A 105 -37.77 19.10 -20.52
N GLN A 106 -37.51 20.08 -21.39
CA GLN A 106 -38.33 21.28 -21.51
C GLN A 106 -39.57 21.07 -22.38
N ILE A 107 -39.57 20.07 -23.28
CA ILE A 107 -40.70 19.82 -24.19
C ILE A 107 -41.62 18.69 -23.72
N GLN A 108 -41.25 17.98 -22.66
CA GLN A 108 -41.98 16.86 -22.08
C GLN A 108 -42.71 17.24 -20.78
N ALA A 109 -43.72 16.45 -20.41
CA ALA A 109 -44.59 16.75 -19.27
C ALA A 109 -43.98 16.42 -17.90
N ASN A 110 -43.03 15.47 -17.86
CA ASN A 110 -42.34 15.04 -16.66
C ASN A 110 -40.99 14.37 -17.02
N GLU A 111 -40.21 14.06 -15.99
CA GLU A 111 -38.88 13.48 -16.08
C GLU A 111 -38.86 12.11 -16.79
N GLN A 112 -39.82 11.23 -16.48
CA GLN A 112 -39.95 9.91 -17.11
C GLN A 112 -40.12 10.04 -18.62
N ALA A 113 -41.00 10.93 -19.05
CA ALA A 113 -41.26 11.17 -20.47
C ALA A 113 -40.05 11.80 -21.18
N ALA A 114 -39.28 12.65 -20.49
CA ALA A 114 -38.03 13.19 -21.02
C ALA A 114 -36.97 12.10 -21.23
N ILE A 115 -36.79 11.20 -20.26
CA ILE A 115 -35.86 10.07 -20.36
C ILE A 115 -36.27 9.14 -21.51
N ASN A 116 -37.54 8.77 -21.60
CA ASN A 116 -38.02 7.93 -22.70
C ASN A 116 -37.88 8.60 -24.07
N LEU A 117 -38.04 9.93 -24.14
CA LEU A 117 -37.75 10.69 -25.36
C LEU A 117 -36.25 10.63 -25.71
N SER A 118 -35.34 10.79 -24.75
CA SER A 118 -33.90 10.64 -24.98
C SER A 118 -33.51 9.23 -25.42
N ARG A 119 -34.05 8.18 -24.76
CA ARG A 119 -33.87 6.78 -25.20
C ARG A 119 -34.27 6.60 -26.66
N PHE A 120 -35.39 7.20 -27.06
CA PHE A 120 -35.90 7.15 -28.42
C PHE A 120 -34.99 7.89 -29.41
N LEU A 121 -34.56 9.12 -29.09
CA LEU A 121 -33.72 9.94 -29.97
C LEU A 121 -32.33 9.34 -30.16
N LEU A 122 -31.67 8.91 -29.08
CA LEU A 122 -30.35 8.27 -29.12
C LEU A 122 -30.38 6.96 -29.92
N THR A 123 -31.47 6.18 -29.81
CA THR A 123 -31.61 4.95 -30.61
C THR A 123 -31.75 5.26 -32.11
N LEU A 124 -32.33 6.42 -32.46
CA LEU A 124 -32.57 6.84 -33.84
C LEU A 124 -31.38 7.50 -34.51
N ASP A 125 -30.31 7.81 -33.77
CA ASP A 125 -29.15 8.53 -34.28
C ASP A 125 -28.45 7.81 -35.45
N GLU A 126 -28.22 8.51 -36.57
CA GLU A 126 -27.83 7.88 -37.84
C GLU A 126 -26.57 7.00 -37.72
N ASP A 127 -25.54 7.46 -37.01
CA ASP A 127 -24.24 6.80 -36.89
C ASP A 127 -23.99 6.12 -35.53
N LYS A 128 -24.97 6.17 -34.61
CA LYS A 128 -24.92 5.58 -33.26
C LYS A 128 -23.86 6.23 -32.37
N ASN A 129 -23.52 7.49 -32.62
CA ASN A 129 -22.53 8.26 -31.89
C ASN A 129 -23.09 9.63 -31.46
N ALA A 130 -23.68 9.67 -30.26
CA ALA A 130 -24.29 10.86 -29.70
C ALA A 130 -23.29 12.01 -29.45
N ASP A 131 -22.00 11.71 -29.24
CA ASP A 131 -20.93 12.69 -28.98
C ASP A 131 -20.71 13.68 -30.14
N ASN A 132 -21.25 13.39 -31.33
CA ASN A 132 -21.20 14.28 -32.48
C ASN A 132 -22.55 14.95 -32.83
N GLY A 133 -23.56 14.75 -31.97
CA GLY A 133 -24.92 15.25 -32.09
C GLY A 133 -25.86 14.28 -32.81
N ILE A 134 -27.09 14.16 -32.30
CA ILE A 134 -28.08 13.20 -32.80
C ILE A 134 -28.60 13.62 -34.19
N GLN A 135 -28.34 12.82 -35.22
CA GLN A 135 -28.82 13.06 -36.58
C GLN A 135 -30.00 12.14 -36.93
N ILE A 136 -31.17 12.74 -37.19
CA ILE A 136 -32.34 12.01 -37.67
C ILE A 136 -32.31 11.95 -39.20
N SER A 137 -32.15 10.74 -39.75
CA SER A 137 -32.07 10.53 -41.19
C SER A 137 -33.40 10.77 -41.92
N ALA A 138 -33.34 10.99 -43.25
CA ALA A 138 -34.55 11.09 -44.07
C ALA A 138 -35.38 9.79 -44.05
N THR A 139 -34.70 8.64 -44.01
CA THR A 139 -35.31 7.31 -43.89
C THR A 139 -36.22 7.22 -42.65
N VAL A 140 -35.71 7.65 -41.49
CA VAL A 140 -36.48 7.68 -40.24
C VAL A 140 -37.67 8.62 -40.34
N ARG A 141 -37.49 9.82 -40.91
CA ARG A 141 -38.60 10.78 -41.08
C ARG A 141 -39.70 10.24 -42.00
N ASP A 142 -39.33 9.63 -43.12
CA ASP A 142 -40.28 9.08 -44.09
C ASP A 142 -41.04 7.88 -43.50
N ALA A 143 -40.36 7.02 -42.76
CA ALA A 143 -40.98 5.91 -42.02
C ALA A 143 -41.95 6.41 -40.93
N ALA A 144 -41.66 7.55 -40.30
CA ALA A 144 -42.54 8.15 -39.30
C ALA A 144 -43.72 8.94 -39.91
N ALA A 145 -43.71 9.26 -41.21
CA ALA A 145 -44.61 10.24 -41.82
C ALA A 145 -46.11 9.86 -41.74
N SER A 146 -46.44 8.56 -41.81
CA SER A 146 -47.82 8.06 -41.72
C SER A 146 -48.28 7.76 -40.30
N LEU A 147 -47.42 7.91 -39.29
CA LEU A 147 -47.77 7.68 -37.90
C LEU A 147 -48.62 8.83 -37.35
N THR A 148 -49.28 8.61 -36.21
CA THR A 148 -49.97 9.68 -35.47
C THR A 148 -49.82 9.37 -33.99
N ILE A 149 -48.65 9.70 -33.44
CA ILE A 149 -48.28 9.40 -32.06
C ILE A 149 -48.22 10.70 -31.25
N PRO A 150 -49.01 10.85 -30.17
CA PRO A 150 -48.96 12.03 -29.31
C PRO A 150 -47.74 12.03 -28.39
N ALA A 151 -47.32 13.20 -27.90
CA ALA A 151 -46.18 13.32 -26.97
C ALA A 151 -46.40 12.56 -25.64
N SER A 152 -47.65 12.39 -25.22
CA SER A 152 -47.99 11.59 -24.04
C SER A 152 -47.63 10.10 -24.17
N ALA A 153 -47.28 9.61 -25.37
CA ALA A 153 -46.82 8.24 -25.56
C ALA A 153 -45.41 7.99 -24.98
N PHE A 154 -44.65 9.05 -24.65
CA PHE A 154 -43.39 8.93 -23.91
C PHE A 154 -43.59 8.82 -22.39
N ASP A 155 -44.78 9.18 -21.87
CA ASP A 155 -45.12 9.11 -20.45
C ASP A 155 -45.63 7.71 -20.06
N LEU A 156 -44.76 6.71 -20.25
CA LEU A 156 -44.97 5.31 -19.92
C LEU A 156 -43.88 4.83 -18.95
N ASN A 157 -44.20 3.87 -18.08
CA ASN A 157 -43.15 3.21 -17.28
C ASN A 157 -42.25 2.35 -18.17
N ASP A 158 -41.07 1.94 -17.67
CA ASP A 158 -40.03 1.34 -18.51
C ASP A 158 -40.48 0.08 -19.25
N GLY A 159 -41.18 -0.84 -18.57
CA GLY A 159 -41.67 -2.07 -19.20
C GLY A 159 -42.76 -1.81 -20.25
N GLU A 160 -43.61 -0.81 -20.03
CA GLU A 160 -44.63 -0.39 -21.00
C GLU A 160 -44.01 0.34 -22.20
N PHE A 161 -43.00 1.17 -21.97
CA PHE A 161 -42.29 1.87 -23.03
C PHE A 161 -41.49 0.91 -23.91
N ASP A 162 -40.80 -0.06 -23.31
CA ASP A 162 -39.99 -1.05 -24.03
C ASP A 162 -40.82 -1.93 -24.97
N ALA A 163 -42.08 -2.17 -24.61
CA ALA A 163 -43.07 -2.89 -25.41
C ALA A 163 -43.95 -1.97 -26.29
N SER A 164 -43.66 -0.66 -26.33
CA SER A 164 -44.47 0.32 -27.04
C SER A 164 -44.15 0.37 -28.53
N GLN A 165 -45.09 0.92 -29.30
CA GLN A 165 -44.89 1.23 -30.72
C GLN A 165 -43.70 2.18 -30.95
N LEU A 166 -43.37 3.06 -29.99
CA LEU A 166 -42.23 3.97 -30.09
C LEU A 166 -40.90 3.23 -29.98
N ALA A 167 -40.79 2.28 -29.04
CA ALA A 167 -39.61 1.45 -28.91
C ALA A 167 -39.40 0.55 -30.13
N ASP A 168 -40.46 -0.10 -30.62
CA ASP A 168 -40.39 -0.94 -31.82
C ASP A 168 -40.02 -0.13 -33.08
N PHE A 169 -40.54 1.08 -33.20
CA PHE A 169 -40.16 2.00 -34.26
C PHE A 169 -38.67 2.38 -34.14
N ALA A 170 -38.19 2.79 -32.97
CA ALA A 170 -36.80 3.19 -32.76
C ALA A 170 -35.81 2.08 -33.13
N ARG A 171 -36.15 0.82 -32.79
CA ARG A 171 -35.32 -0.36 -33.09
C ARG A 171 -35.17 -0.66 -34.58
N THR A 172 -36.07 -0.15 -35.45
CA THR A 172 -36.17 -0.59 -36.85
C THR A 172 -36.16 0.54 -37.89
N ALA A 173 -36.38 1.80 -37.48
CA ALA A 173 -36.62 2.92 -38.39
C ALA A 173 -35.41 3.35 -39.23
N ASN A 174 -34.19 2.99 -38.82
CA ASN A 174 -32.96 3.33 -39.54
C ASN A 174 -32.62 2.36 -40.69
N GLY A 175 -33.43 1.32 -40.91
CA GLY A 175 -33.16 0.29 -41.93
C GLY A 175 -32.23 -0.83 -41.45
N ASP A 176 -31.80 -0.79 -40.18
CA ASP A 176 -31.13 -1.86 -39.44
C ASP A 176 -31.87 -2.18 -38.14
N THR A 177 -31.53 -3.30 -37.49
CA THR A 177 -32.07 -3.67 -36.18
C THR A 177 -31.16 -3.14 -35.08
N ARG A 178 -31.73 -2.35 -34.16
CA ARG A 178 -31.01 -1.71 -33.05
C ARG A 178 -31.57 -2.15 -31.71
N ALA A 179 -30.73 -2.20 -30.68
CA ALA A 179 -31.20 -2.28 -29.30
C ALA A 179 -31.75 -0.91 -28.88
N LEU A 180 -32.80 -0.91 -28.06
CA LEU A 180 -33.28 0.34 -27.46
C LEU A 180 -32.26 0.79 -26.41
N ILE A 181 -31.94 2.09 -26.42
CA ILE A 181 -30.99 2.66 -25.46
C ILE A 181 -31.47 2.39 -24.01
N PRO A 182 -30.60 1.85 -23.13
CA PRO A 182 -30.94 1.62 -21.74
C PRO A 182 -31.31 2.92 -21.04
N ARG A 183 -32.24 2.85 -20.09
CA ARG A 183 -32.72 4.01 -19.32
C ARG A 183 -31.58 4.83 -18.73
N ARG A 184 -30.61 4.16 -18.09
CA ARG A 184 -29.49 4.80 -17.41
C ARG A 184 -28.62 5.65 -18.35
N ILE A 185 -28.44 5.21 -19.60
CA ILE A 185 -27.68 5.97 -20.59
C ILE A 185 -28.43 7.25 -20.96
N ALA A 186 -29.73 7.15 -21.22
CA ALA A 186 -30.55 8.32 -21.50
C ALA A 186 -30.69 9.28 -20.30
N GLU A 187 -30.65 8.78 -19.06
CA GLU A 187 -30.61 9.63 -17.85
C GLU A 187 -29.32 10.45 -17.77
N ILE A 188 -28.18 9.85 -18.14
CA ILE A 188 -26.87 10.51 -18.18
C ILE A 188 -26.84 11.57 -19.27
N GLU A 189 -27.17 11.23 -20.52
CA GLU A 189 -27.20 12.17 -21.65
C GLU A 189 -28.10 13.38 -21.37
N LEU A 190 -29.27 13.12 -20.80
CA LEU A 190 -30.23 14.16 -20.44
C LEU A 190 -29.74 15.04 -19.26
N ALA A 191 -28.84 14.53 -18.42
CA ALA A 191 -28.14 15.33 -17.41
C ALA A 191 -26.98 16.13 -18.04
N CYS A 192 -26.21 15.55 -18.94
CA CYS A 192 -25.11 16.21 -19.67
C CYS A 192 -25.59 17.41 -20.48
N SER A 193 -26.78 17.32 -21.06
CA SER A 193 -27.45 18.44 -21.74
C SER A 193 -27.61 19.71 -20.89
N SER A 194 -27.71 19.58 -19.56
CA SER A 194 -27.77 20.74 -18.66
C SER A 194 -26.37 21.31 -18.35
N GLN A 195 -25.35 20.44 -18.34
CA GLN A 195 -23.94 20.78 -18.19
C GLN A 195 -23.40 21.49 -19.44
N ASP A 196 -23.74 20.99 -20.62
CA ASP A 196 -23.41 21.58 -21.94
C ASP A 196 -23.90 23.02 -22.08
N ILE A 197 -25.09 23.31 -21.56
CA ILE A 197 -25.62 24.69 -21.52
C ILE A 197 -24.76 25.58 -20.61
N SER A 198 -24.19 25.01 -19.55
CA SER A 198 -23.44 25.74 -18.53
C SER A 198 -21.98 26.02 -18.92
N ASP A 199 -21.35 25.11 -19.66
CA ASP A 199 -19.95 25.23 -20.10
C ASP A 199 -19.79 25.65 -21.58
N GLY A 200 -20.87 25.57 -22.36
CA GLY A 200 -20.93 25.99 -23.75
C GLY A 200 -20.23 25.06 -24.74
N ARG A 201 -19.93 23.81 -24.36
CA ARG A 201 -19.23 22.83 -25.21
C ARG A 201 -20.17 22.08 -26.16
N PHE A 202 -21.36 21.70 -25.70
CA PHE A 202 -22.43 21.08 -26.51
C PHE A 202 -21.97 19.83 -27.28
N ASP A 203 -21.01 19.09 -26.73
CA ASP A 203 -20.47 17.85 -27.30
C ASP A 203 -21.11 16.59 -26.69
N GLY A 204 -22.11 16.74 -25.81
CA GLY A 204 -22.86 15.61 -25.26
C GLY A 204 -22.08 14.82 -24.20
N ASP A 205 -20.81 15.15 -23.95
CA ASP A 205 -20.05 14.56 -22.85
C ASP A 205 -20.34 15.30 -21.54
N CYS A 206 -20.70 14.55 -20.51
CA CYS A 206 -20.37 14.99 -19.15
C CYS A 206 -18.87 14.69 -19.01
N ASP A 207 -18.06 15.59 -18.44
CA ASP A 207 -16.69 15.30 -17.98
C ASP A 207 -16.65 14.22 -16.83
N ILE A 208 -17.61 13.29 -16.81
CA ILE A 208 -17.68 12.03 -16.06
C ILE A 208 -17.30 10.92 -17.02
N TRP A 209 -16.01 10.58 -17.09
CA TRP A 209 -15.55 9.46 -17.92
C TRP A 209 -15.83 8.13 -17.23
N TYR A 210 -16.85 7.44 -17.74
CA TYR A 210 -16.89 5.98 -17.81
C TYR A 210 -15.77 5.52 -18.75
N ILE A 211 -15.18 4.35 -18.48
CA ILE A 211 -14.24 3.68 -19.37
C ILE A 211 -14.92 3.47 -20.73
N ALA A 212 -14.48 4.19 -21.76
CA ALA A 212 -14.91 3.98 -23.13
C ALA A 212 -14.21 2.75 -23.73
N ASP A 213 -14.75 1.55 -23.45
CA ASP A 213 -14.65 0.39 -24.35
C ASP A 213 -16.00 -0.35 -24.42
N ASN A 214 -16.69 -0.16 -25.55
CA ASN A 214 -18.07 -0.56 -25.83
C ASN A 214 -18.24 -2.05 -26.20
N ASN A 215 -17.58 -3.01 -25.52
CA ASN A 215 -17.92 -4.44 -25.74
C ASN A 215 -17.70 -5.38 -24.55
N ASN A 216 -17.24 -4.91 -23.39
CA ASN A 216 -17.16 -5.75 -22.20
C ASN A 216 -17.42 -4.90 -20.94
N PRO A 217 -18.67 -4.82 -20.45
CA PRO A 217 -18.93 -4.09 -19.22
C PRO A 217 -18.08 -4.71 -18.11
N ALA A 218 -17.48 -3.86 -17.27
CA ALA A 218 -16.84 -4.35 -16.05
C ALA A 218 -17.85 -5.23 -15.28
N PRO A 219 -17.42 -6.32 -14.62
CA PRO A 219 -18.33 -7.23 -13.95
C PRO A 219 -19.27 -6.46 -13.02
N ALA A 220 -20.57 -6.79 -13.01
CA ALA A 220 -21.49 -6.11 -12.09
C ALA A 220 -20.97 -6.27 -10.64
N PRO A 221 -21.00 -5.19 -9.83
CA PRO A 221 -20.54 -5.26 -8.45
C PRO A 221 -21.32 -6.33 -7.69
N ASN A 222 -20.63 -7.08 -6.82
CA ASN A 222 -21.31 -7.92 -5.84
C ASN A 222 -21.93 -7.04 -4.72
N GLU A 223 -22.69 -7.63 -3.78
CA GLU A 223 -23.38 -6.88 -2.71
C GLU A 223 -22.42 -6.01 -1.85
N ASP A 224 -21.11 -6.28 -1.89
CA ASP A 224 -20.08 -5.63 -1.07
C ASP A 224 -19.16 -4.67 -1.87
N GLN A 225 -19.44 -4.42 -3.17
CA GLN A 225 -18.58 -3.63 -4.07
C GLN A 225 -19.33 -2.44 -4.69
N THR A 226 -18.62 -1.32 -4.87
CA THR A 226 -19.07 -0.17 -5.67
C THR A 226 -18.63 -0.35 -7.13
N GLN A 227 -19.31 0.31 -8.07
CA GLN A 227 -18.91 0.26 -9.48
C GLN A 227 -17.53 0.92 -9.67
N GLU A 228 -17.28 2.00 -8.95
CA GLU A 228 -16.03 2.76 -8.95
C GLU A 228 -14.85 1.88 -8.53
N GLN A 229 -15.02 1.02 -7.52
CA GLN A 229 -14.00 0.05 -7.12
C GLN A 229 -13.74 -0.98 -8.24
N VAL A 230 -14.79 -1.52 -8.84
CA VAL A 230 -14.65 -2.51 -9.92
C VAL A 230 -13.90 -1.89 -11.11
N ASP A 231 -14.25 -0.68 -11.50
CA ASP A 231 -13.63 0.04 -12.61
C ASP A 231 -12.16 0.33 -12.31
N THR A 232 -11.85 0.75 -11.08
CA THR A 232 -10.47 1.00 -10.61
C THR A 232 -9.63 -0.27 -10.68
N LEU A 233 -10.10 -1.38 -10.08
CA LEU A 233 -9.35 -2.66 -10.08
C LEU A 233 -9.14 -3.19 -11.50
N THR A 234 -10.15 -3.02 -12.36
CA THR A 234 -10.06 -3.39 -13.79
C THR A 234 -9.02 -2.55 -14.51
N ALA A 235 -9.01 -1.23 -14.31
CA ALA A 235 -8.02 -0.33 -14.90
C ALA A 235 -6.59 -0.65 -14.43
N LEU A 236 -6.40 -0.90 -13.14
CA LEU A 236 -5.10 -1.29 -12.57
C LEU A 236 -4.59 -2.60 -13.21
N PHE A 237 -5.46 -3.59 -13.42
CA PHE A 237 -5.08 -4.83 -14.08
C PHE A 237 -4.77 -4.63 -15.57
N ALA A 238 -5.61 -3.87 -16.28
CA ALA A 238 -5.51 -3.66 -17.72
C ALA A 238 -4.36 -2.71 -18.15
N ALA A 239 -3.85 -1.89 -17.22
CA ALA A 239 -2.81 -0.90 -17.50
C ALA A 239 -1.56 -1.52 -18.16
N LYS A 240 -1.04 -0.84 -19.18
CA LYS A 240 0.13 -1.22 -19.96
C LYS A 240 1.25 -0.20 -19.73
N ALA A 241 2.43 -0.51 -20.25
CA ALA A 241 3.59 0.33 -20.02
C ALA A 241 3.38 1.75 -20.56
N GLY A 242 3.57 2.76 -19.70
CA GLY A 242 3.37 4.17 -20.04
C GLY A 242 1.95 4.71 -19.81
N ASP A 243 1.00 3.87 -19.40
CA ASP A 243 -0.39 4.31 -19.21
C ASP A 243 -0.55 5.25 -18.00
N THR A 244 -1.53 6.14 -18.10
CA THR A 244 -2.01 6.98 -16.99
C THR A 244 -3.42 6.55 -16.60
N ILE A 245 -3.61 6.25 -15.32
CA ILE A 245 -4.92 6.01 -14.70
C ILE A 245 -5.32 7.31 -13.99
N GLU A 246 -6.25 8.03 -14.60
CA GLU A 246 -6.68 9.36 -14.14
C GLU A 246 -8.04 9.28 -13.44
N PHE A 247 -8.14 9.96 -12.29
CA PHE A 247 -9.33 10.08 -11.48
C PHE A 247 -9.85 11.51 -11.53
N SER A 248 -11.17 11.66 -11.60
CA SER A 248 -11.84 12.95 -11.54
C SER A 248 -11.86 13.51 -10.11
N ASP A 249 -12.40 14.72 -9.96
CA ASP A 249 -12.79 15.28 -8.67
C ASP A 249 -13.88 14.38 -8.05
N GLY A 250 -13.71 13.99 -6.79
CA GLY A 250 -14.64 13.10 -6.10
C GLY A 250 -14.02 12.30 -4.95
N VAL A 251 -14.90 11.65 -4.19
CA VAL A 251 -14.57 10.69 -3.14
C VAL A 251 -14.82 9.28 -3.68
N PHE A 252 -13.79 8.44 -3.67
CA PHE A 252 -13.81 7.06 -4.13
C PHE A 252 -13.68 6.13 -2.92
N GLU A 253 -14.73 5.38 -2.63
CA GLU A 253 -14.79 4.47 -1.49
C GLU A 253 -14.27 3.08 -1.88
N PHE A 254 -13.29 2.56 -1.14
CA PHE A 254 -12.67 1.26 -1.38
C PHE A 254 -12.80 0.34 -0.16
N THR A 255 -13.17 -0.92 -0.42
CA THR A 255 -13.29 -2.01 0.57
C THR A 255 -12.07 -2.95 0.57
N THR A 256 -11.10 -2.72 -0.31
CA THR A 256 -9.89 -3.52 -0.45
C THR A 256 -8.70 -2.69 -0.93
N THR A 257 -7.49 -3.22 -0.80
CA THR A 257 -6.24 -2.61 -1.27
C THR A 257 -6.21 -2.49 -2.80
N LEU A 258 -5.68 -1.38 -3.28
CA LEU A 258 -5.35 -1.17 -4.69
C LEU A 258 -3.95 -1.71 -4.99
N ASP A 259 -3.90 -2.96 -5.43
CA ASP A 259 -2.65 -3.69 -5.73
C ASP A 259 -2.24 -3.59 -7.20
N MET A 260 -0.94 -3.44 -7.48
CA MET A 260 -0.35 -3.64 -8.80
C MET A 260 1.11 -4.09 -8.68
N ALA A 261 1.57 -4.91 -9.64
CA ALA A 261 2.97 -5.31 -9.69
C ALA A 261 3.52 -5.49 -11.11
N HIS A 262 4.86 -5.44 -11.23
CA HIS A 262 5.60 -5.75 -12.46
C HIS A 262 5.24 -4.90 -13.69
N LYS A 263 4.73 -3.68 -13.49
CA LYS A 263 4.43 -2.75 -14.57
C LYS A 263 5.44 -1.60 -14.63
N GLN A 264 5.50 -0.96 -15.79
CA GLN A 264 6.51 0.06 -16.09
C GLN A 264 5.88 1.35 -16.58
N GLY A 265 6.39 2.50 -16.15
CA GLY A 265 5.94 3.82 -16.61
C GLY A 265 4.49 4.15 -16.27
N ILE A 266 3.94 3.60 -15.19
CA ILE A 266 2.54 3.84 -14.82
C ILE A 266 2.42 5.16 -14.06
N THR A 267 1.37 5.93 -14.37
CA THR A 267 0.99 7.12 -13.60
C THR A 267 -0.42 6.93 -13.03
N ILE A 268 -0.60 7.14 -11.73
CA ILE A 268 -1.90 7.24 -11.05
C ILE A 268 -2.10 8.70 -10.67
N LYS A 269 -3.18 9.32 -11.14
CA LYS A 269 -3.33 10.77 -11.07
C LYS A 269 -4.73 11.20 -10.63
N GLY A 270 -4.83 12.13 -9.69
CA GLY A 270 -6.06 12.84 -9.35
C GLY A 270 -6.08 14.30 -9.85
N GLN A 271 -7.03 15.08 -9.34
CA GLN A 271 -7.23 16.51 -9.67
C GLN A 271 -6.71 17.48 -8.60
N GLY A 272 -6.06 16.95 -7.57
CA GLY A 272 -5.44 17.65 -6.43
C GLY A 272 -5.82 17.01 -5.10
N MET A 273 -4.97 17.19 -4.08
CA MET A 273 -5.17 16.61 -2.74
C MET A 273 -6.54 16.93 -2.11
N ALA A 274 -7.11 18.11 -2.39
CA ALA A 274 -8.42 18.52 -1.87
C ALA A 274 -9.60 18.12 -2.76
N LYS A 275 -9.37 17.44 -3.90
CA LYS A 275 -10.41 17.12 -4.89
C LYS A 275 -10.59 15.63 -5.07
N THR A 276 -9.50 14.89 -5.24
CA THR A 276 -9.55 13.44 -5.42
C THR A 276 -9.19 12.77 -4.10
N ILE A 277 -10.15 12.06 -3.50
CA ILE A 277 -10.00 11.43 -2.19
C ILE A 277 -10.31 9.94 -2.31
N PHE A 278 -9.36 9.09 -1.95
CA PHE A 278 -9.55 7.66 -1.81
C PHE A 278 -9.83 7.34 -0.33
N ASP A 279 -11.06 6.93 -0.03
CA ASP A 279 -11.54 6.62 1.32
C ASP A 279 -11.55 5.11 1.55
N PHE A 280 -10.71 4.66 2.50
CA PHE A 280 -10.53 3.25 2.86
C PHE A 280 -11.18 2.89 4.20
N ALA A 281 -12.03 3.74 4.78
CA ALA A 281 -12.61 3.47 6.10
C ALA A 281 -13.44 2.17 6.16
N GLN A 282 -13.91 1.66 5.01
CA GLN A 282 -14.60 0.36 4.91
C GLN A 282 -13.68 -0.80 4.51
N SER A 283 -12.41 -0.52 4.20
CA SER A 283 -11.44 -1.51 3.79
C SER A 283 -11.26 -2.59 4.84
N LYS A 284 -11.18 -3.83 4.35
CA LYS A 284 -10.79 -4.99 5.16
C LYS A 284 -9.37 -5.44 4.87
N SER A 285 -8.72 -4.85 3.88
CA SER A 285 -7.31 -5.12 3.59
C SER A 285 -6.42 -4.14 4.36
N PRO A 286 -5.17 -4.51 4.69
CA PRO A 286 -4.31 -3.66 5.50
C PRO A 286 -3.95 -2.37 4.77
N GLU A 287 -3.52 -2.44 3.50
CA GLU A 287 -3.00 -1.29 2.79
C GLU A 287 -4.06 -0.53 1.99
N GLY A 288 -3.87 0.77 1.77
CA GLY A 288 -4.65 1.56 0.81
C GLY A 288 -4.20 1.28 -0.62
N ILE A 289 -3.01 1.78 -0.97
CA ILE A 289 -2.33 1.54 -2.25
C ILE A 289 -1.08 0.69 -2.00
N SER A 290 -0.91 -0.38 -2.77
CA SER A 290 0.22 -1.30 -2.66
C SER A 290 0.78 -1.62 -4.04
N MET A 291 2.02 -1.17 -4.29
CA MET A 291 2.70 -1.29 -5.56
C MET A 291 4.00 -2.08 -5.35
N SER A 292 4.29 -3.09 -6.18
CA SER A 292 5.53 -3.86 -6.05
C SER A 292 6.23 -4.14 -7.37
N HIS A 293 7.57 -4.19 -7.39
CA HIS A 293 8.34 -4.49 -8.60
C HIS A 293 8.02 -3.57 -9.79
N MET A 294 7.77 -2.29 -9.51
CA MET A 294 7.45 -1.28 -10.51
C MET A 294 8.74 -0.69 -11.10
N THR A 295 8.69 -0.22 -12.34
CA THR A 295 9.76 0.58 -12.93
C THR A 295 9.19 1.88 -13.50
N GLY A 296 9.38 2.99 -12.81
CA GLY A 296 8.73 4.26 -13.17
C GLY A 296 7.27 4.27 -12.74
N ILE A 297 7.01 4.47 -11.45
CA ILE A 297 5.66 4.66 -10.91
C ILE A 297 5.52 6.09 -10.40
N THR A 298 4.50 6.81 -10.87
CA THR A 298 4.11 8.12 -10.35
C THR A 298 2.74 8.05 -9.72
N ILE A 299 2.59 8.53 -8.49
CA ILE A 299 1.28 8.75 -7.85
C ILE A 299 1.19 10.24 -7.51
N GLU A 300 0.21 10.94 -8.09
CA GLU A 300 0.10 12.38 -7.89
C GLU A 300 -1.32 12.93 -7.74
N ASP A 301 -1.41 14.07 -7.08
CA ASP A 301 -2.59 14.94 -7.02
C ASP A 301 -3.83 14.31 -6.36
N LEU A 302 -3.67 13.60 -5.22
CA LEU A 302 -4.79 12.94 -4.51
C LEU A 302 -4.57 12.83 -2.99
N THR A 303 -5.64 12.49 -2.25
CA THR A 303 -5.60 12.09 -0.83
C THR A 303 -5.91 10.61 -0.67
N VAL A 304 -5.19 9.90 0.20
CA VAL A 304 -5.52 8.57 0.73
C VAL A 304 -5.93 8.72 2.19
N LEU A 305 -7.13 8.24 2.53
CA LEU A 305 -7.79 8.48 3.82
C LEU A 305 -8.19 7.16 4.50
N ASP A 306 -7.97 7.07 5.82
CA ASP A 306 -8.52 6.06 6.73
C ASP A 306 -8.21 4.60 6.36
N THR A 307 -6.93 4.30 6.09
CA THR A 307 -6.49 2.92 5.81
C THR A 307 -6.33 2.11 7.10
N PRO A 308 -6.75 0.83 7.17
CA PRO A 308 -6.57 -0.01 8.37
C PRO A 308 -5.10 -0.20 8.78
N GLY A 309 -4.20 -0.25 7.80
CA GLY A 309 -2.75 -0.35 7.91
C GLY A 309 -2.10 0.73 7.04
N PHE A 310 -1.09 0.40 6.24
CA PHE A 310 -0.29 1.40 5.52
C PHE A 310 -1.07 2.14 4.44
N SER A 311 -0.90 3.46 4.31
CA SER A 311 -1.68 4.20 3.30
C SER A 311 -1.16 4.01 1.89
N VAL A 312 0.13 4.28 1.65
CA VAL A 312 0.77 4.10 0.33
C VAL A 312 2.08 3.33 0.49
N LYS A 313 2.08 2.07 0.06
CA LYS A 313 3.22 1.17 0.08
C LYS A 313 3.76 0.96 -1.33
N VAL A 314 5.06 1.20 -1.51
CA VAL A 314 5.77 0.91 -2.76
C VAL A 314 7.00 0.06 -2.44
N SER A 315 7.06 -1.18 -2.91
CA SER A 315 8.15 -2.10 -2.59
C SER A 315 8.91 -2.61 -3.81
N HIS A 316 10.18 -2.97 -3.66
CA HIS A 316 10.97 -3.62 -4.73
C HIS A 316 10.97 -2.86 -6.06
N SER A 317 10.84 -1.53 -6.02
CA SER A 317 10.58 -0.72 -7.22
C SER A 317 11.73 0.20 -7.54
N ASP A 318 11.80 0.63 -8.79
CA ASP A 318 12.79 1.60 -9.27
C ASP A 318 12.09 2.80 -9.91
N PHE A 319 12.66 3.99 -9.73
CA PHE A 319 12.09 5.28 -10.19
C PHE A 319 10.69 5.54 -9.60
N VAL A 320 10.62 5.68 -8.28
CA VAL A 320 9.37 5.93 -7.54
C VAL A 320 9.17 7.43 -7.39
N THR A 321 8.03 7.96 -7.79
CA THR A 321 7.67 9.38 -7.57
C THR A 321 6.31 9.49 -6.89
N LEU A 322 6.28 10.07 -5.69
CA LEU A 322 5.04 10.48 -5.02
C LEU A 322 5.04 12.01 -4.95
N ARG A 323 4.00 12.65 -5.50
CA ARG A 323 3.95 14.11 -5.62
C ARG A 323 2.58 14.67 -5.32
N ASN A 324 2.49 15.78 -4.57
CA ASN A 324 1.20 16.42 -4.25
C ASN A 324 0.20 15.39 -3.70
N LEU A 325 0.66 14.64 -2.70
CA LEU A 325 -0.04 13.48 -2.15
C LEU A 325 -0.25 13.69 -0.66
N ARG A 326 -1.48 13.47 -0.19
CA ARG A 326 -1.79 13.47 1.24
C ARG A 326 -2.20 12.06 1.69
N ALA A 327 -1.59 11.56 2.75
CA ALA A 327 -1.99 10.32 3.42
C ALA A 327 -2.36 10.64 4.86
N MET A 328 -3.59 10.35 5.27
CA MET A 328 -4.07 10.75 6.59
C MET A 328 -5.12 9.81 7.19
N TRP A 329 -5.24 9.90 8.51
CA TRP A 329 -6.37 9.35 9.26
C TRP A 329 -7.26 10.48 9.78
N SER A 330 -8.55 10.18 9.86
CA SER A 330 -9.55 11.03 10.45
C SER A 330 -9.32 11.17 11.96
N SER A 331 -9.83 12.27 12.53
CA SER A 331 -9.80 12.47 13.98
C SER A 331 -10.54 11.35 14.70
N GLY A 332 -9.94 10.85 15.78
CA GLY A 332 -10.53 9.86 16.67
C GLY A 332 -11.86 10.34 17.28
N GLY A 333 -12.67 9.37 17.69
CA GLY A 333 -14.03 9.58 18.22
C GLY A 333 -15.14 9.14 17.27
N ASP A 334 -16.38 9.22 17.74
CA ASP A 334 -17.55 8.80 16.96
C ASP A 334 -17.65 9.58 15.63
N ASN A 335 -18.05 8.90 14.55
CA ASN A 335 -18.25 9.48 13.22
C ASN A 335 -17.03 10.29 12.72
N ARG A 336 -15.80 9.74 12.85
CA ARG A 336 -14.56 10.38 12.34
C ARG A 336 -14.31 11.78 12.93
N GLY A 337 -14.74 12.00 14.18
CA GLY A 337 -14.69 13.32 14.83
C GLY A 337 -15.60 14.39 14.20
N GLY A 338 -16.40 14.05 13.18
CA GLY A 338 -17.17 15.01 12.38
C GLY A 338 -16.49 15.44 11.07
N MET A 339 -15.36 14.84 10.72
CA MET A 339 -14.77 14.97 9.38
C MET A 339 -15.66 14.28 8.34
N ASP A 340 -15.80 14.89 7.16
CA ASP A 340 -16.51 14.33 6.02
C ASP A 340 -15.63 14.48 4.77
N PRO A 341 -15.19 13.38 4.12
CA PRO A 341 -14.38 13.46 2.91
C PRO A 341 -15.08 14.21 1.76
N LYS A 342 -16.42 14.32 1.78
CA LYS A 342 -17.17 15.11 0.78
C LYS A 342 -17.12 16.62 1.04
N VAL A 343 -16.56 17.03 2.17
CA VAL A 343 -16.28 18.42 2.53
C VAL A 343 -14.77 18.57 2.69
N PRO A 344 -14.00 18.83 1.61
CA PRO A 344 -12.53 18.83 1.66
C PRO A 344 -11.92 19.73 2.73
N ALA A 345 -12.56 20.88 3.03
CA ALA A 345 -12.14 21.78 4.09
C ALA A 345 -12.13 21.13 5.49
N SER A 346 -12.85 20.02 5.67
CA SER A 346 -12.86 19.27 6.93
C SER A 346 -11.68 18.33 7.14
N LEU A 347 -10.90 18.09 6.08
CA LEU A 347 -9.66 17.33 6.12
C LEU A 347 -8.42 18.21 6.35
N GLU A 348 -8.59 19.53 6.38
CA GLU A 348 -7.52 20.48 6.62
C GLU A 348 -7.28 20.62 8.14
N VAL A 349 -6.25 19.94 8.62
CA VAL A 349 -5.81 20.03 10.02
C VAL A 349 -4.60 20.94 10.10
N THR A 350 -4.66 21.95 10.98
CA THR A 350 -3.52 22.81 11.29
C THR A 350 -2.95 22.46 12.65
N CYS A 351 -1.63 22.53 12.78
CA CYS A 351 -1.03 22.56 14.11
C CYS A 351 -1.04 23.98 14.66
N GLU A 352 -1.84 24.21 15.70
CA GLU A 352 -1.88 25.48 16.41
C GLU A 352 -0.93 25.46 17.61
N HIS A 353 -0.07 26.47 17.67
CA HIS A 353 0.78 26.75 18.81
C HIS A 353 0.18 27.90 19.65
N PRO A 354 0.02 27.75 20.97
CA PRO A 354 -0.57 28.79 21.82
C PRO A 354 0.26 30.09 21.96
N TRP A 355 1.37 30.25 21.22
CA TRP A 355 2.18 31.47 21.18
C TRP A 355 2.12 32.11 19.79
N PRO A 356 1.46 33.27 19.58
CA PRO A 356 1.52 33.96 18.30
C PRO A 356 2.94 34.49 18.02
N ASP A 357 3.30 34.57 16.73
CA ASP A 357 4.60 34.88 16.06
C ASP A 357 5.47 36.05 16.56
N SER A 358 5.19 36.63 17.71
CA SER A 358 6.05 37.59 18.38
C SER A 358 6.44 37.07 19.75
N PHE A 359 7.75 36.91 19.97
CA PHE A 359 8.41 36.72 21.26
C PHE A 359 8.19 37.92 22.21
N ALA A 360 6.94 38.26 22.51
CA ALA A 360 6.55 39.27 23.49
C ALA A 360 5.52 38.66 24.45
N ARG A 361 6.03 37.94 25.44
CA ARG A 361 5.26 37.59 26.65
C ARG A 361 4.63 38.89 27.22
N PRO A 362 3.30 39.00 27.41
CA PRO A 362 2.73 40.16 28.07
C PRO A 362 3.36 40.32 29.45
N ALA A 363 3.88 41.52 29.77
CA ALA A 363 4.67 41.77 30.98
C ALA A 363 3.96 41.41 32.31
N ASN A 364 2.66 41.11 32.29
CA ASN A 364 1.80 40.99 33.47
C ASN A 364 1.08 39.63 33.62
N VAL A 365 1.46 38.58 32.88
CA VAL A 365 0.89 37.21 33.08
C VAL A 365 1.97 36.27 33.70
N PRO A 366 1.81 35.85 34.97
CA PRO A 366 2.73 34.89 35.60
C PRO A 366 2.55 33.50 34.96
N ALA A 367 3.64 32.85 34.54
CA ALA A 367 3.54 31.48 34.02
C ALA A 367 3.40 30.46 35.17
N PRO A 368 2.75 29.29 34.94
CA PRO A 368 2.57 28.24 35.93
C PRO A 368 3.90 27.68 36.40
N ARG A 369 4.08 27.43 37.71
CA ARG A 369 5.40 27.18 38.30
C ARG A 369 5.59 25.74 38.80
N LEU A 370 6.76 25.13 38.56
CA LEU A 370 7.28 23.97 39.29
C LEU A 370 8.45 24.45 40.18
N ASN A 371 8.42 24.19 41.49
CA ASN A 371 9.42 24.68 42.47
C ASN A 371 9.69 26.20 42.45
N GLY A 372 8.69 27.00 42.07
CA GLY A 372 8.85 28.45 41.95
C GLY A 372 9.39 28.93 40.59
N LEU A 373 9.58 28.05 39.60
CA LEU A 373 10.01 28.39 38.24
C LEU A 373 8.85 28.25 37.23
N PRO A 374 8.49 29.30 36.47
CA PRO A 374 7.42 29.24 35.48
C PRO A 374 7.78 28.40 34.24
N ILE A 375 7.07 27.29 33.93
CA ILE A 375 7.09 26.64 32.60
C ILE A 375 5.71 26.01 32.31
N ALA A 376 4.86 26.72 31.57
CA ALA A 376 3.88 26.04 30.70
C ALA A 376 4.62 25.82 29.38
N PHE A 377 5.02 24.58 29.10
CA PHE A 377 5.54 24.24 27.78
C PHE A 377 4.37 24.27 26.80
N PRO A 378 4.45 24.96 25.65
CA PRO A 378 3.34 25.04 24.73
C PRO A 378 3.04 23.67 24.15
N LEU A 379 1.88 23.12 24.51
CA LEU A 379 1.33 21.96 23.83
C LEU A 379 0.73 22.43 22.52
N ALA A 380 1.23 21.87 21.42
CA ALA A 380 0.58 21.95 20.12
C ALA A 380 -0.81 21.31 20.20
N THR A 381 -1.80 21.92 19.55
CA THR A 381 -3.14 21.35 19.41
C THR A 381 -3.49 21.31 17.93
N GLY A 382 -3.95 20.17 17.43
CA GLY A 382 -4.46 20.09 16.07
C GLY A 382 -5.86 20.69 16.02
N LEU A 383 -6.11 21.61 15.10
CA LEU A 383 -7.45 22.14 14.85
C LEU A 383 -7.89 21.82 13.42
N TYR A 384 -9.17 21.53 13.26
CA TYR A 384 -9.82 21.41 11.95
C TYR A 384 -11.25 21.93 12.04
N THR A 385 -11.89 22.14 10.89
CA THR A 385 -13.30 22.55 10.82
C THR A 385 -14.15 21.35 10.42
N ASP A 386 -15.07 20.89 11.26
CA ASP A 386 -15.93 19.75 10.92
C ASP A 386 -16.91 20.07 9.77
N ALA A 387 -17.61 19.04 9.28
CA ALA A 387 -18.56 19.17 8.18
C ALA A 387 -19.73 20.15 8.47
N SER A 388 -19.97 20.50 9.74
CA SER A 388 -20.97 21.49 10.16
C SER A 388 -20.43 22.93 10.22
N GLY A 389 -19.12 23.12 9.98
CA GLY A 389 -18.44 24.41 10.06
C GLY A 389 -17.93 24.74 11.48
N GLN A 390 -17.90 23.79 12.40
CA GLN A 390 -17.42 23.99 13.77
C GLN A 390 -15.94 23.62 13.88
N THR A 391 -15.12 24.50 14.49
CA THR A 391 -13.74 24.17 14.85
C THR A 391 -13.69 23.10 15.94
N ARG A 392 -12.95 22.03 15.68
CA ARG A 392 -12.72 20.87 16.55
C ARG A 392 -11.24 20.69 16.82
N ASN A 393 -10.93 19.97 17.90
CA ASN A 393 -9.58 19.48 18.14
C ASN A 393 -9.39 18.16 17.41
N TYR A 394 -8.30 18.02 16.66
CA TYR A 394 -7.84 16.75 16.14
C TYR A 394 -7.39 15.85 17.29
N THR A 395 -7.87 14.61 17.28
CA THR A 395 -7.53 13.59 18.28
C THR A 395 -6.87 12.41 17.57
N ILE A 396 -5.68 12.02 18.00
CA ILE A 396 -4.98 10.83 17.49
C ILE A 396 -5.64 9.53 17.97
N ASP A 397 -5.39 8.45 17.24
CA ASP A 397 -5.84 7.10 17.58
C ASP A 397 -4.68 6.10 17.35
N SER A 398 -4.32 5.34 18.39
CA SER A 398 -3.24 4.35 18.31
C SER A 398 -3.61 3.10 17.50
N SER A 399 -4.89 2.95 17.12
CA SER A 399 -5.32 1.90 16.19
C SER A 399 -5.14 2.26 14.71
N ASN A 400 -4.74 3.50 14.40
CA ASN A 400 -4.40 3.91 13.04
C ASN A 400 -3.25 3.07 12.47
N GLY A 401 -3.16 3.05 11.14
CA GLY A 401 -2.08 2.34 10.45
C GLY A 401 -0.68 2.89 10.79
N GLY A 402 0.32 2.01 10.71
CA GLY A 402 1.69 2.35 11.12
C GLY A 402 2.34 3.43 10.26
N TYR A 403 2.28 3.29 8.94
CA TYR A 403 2.97 4.18 7.98
C TYR A 403 2.00 4.83 7.01
N ALA A 404 2.06 6.16 6.86
CA ALA A 404 1.28 6.84 5.83
C ALA A 404 1.94 6.65 4.45
N ILE A 405 3.24 6.95 4.36
CA ILE A 405 4.04 6.81 3.14
C ILE A 405 5.15 5.81 3.41
N TYR A 406 5.23 4.74 2.61
CA TYR A 406 6.10 3.59 2.87
C TYR A 406 6.76 3.02 1.58
N PRO A 407 7.72 3.74 0.96
CA PRO A 407 8.65 3.14 0.03
C PRO A 407 9.65 2.26 0.79
N VAL A 408 9.83 1.01 0.34
CA VAL A 408 10.75 0.06 0.96
C VAL A 408 11.46 -0.79 -0.10
N LEU A 409 12.72 -1.17 0.11
CA LEU A 409 13.48 -1.98 -0.86
C LEU A 409 13.44 -1.39 -2.28
N SER A 410 13.46 -0.06 -2.38
CA SER A 410 13.26 0.66 -3.66
C SER A 410 14.45 1.55 -3.99
N ASN A 411 14.58 1.93 -5.27
CA ASN A 411 15.66 2.78 -5.77
C ASN A 411 15.10 4.00 -6.49
N ASN A 412 15.87 5.10 -6.51
CA ASN A 412 15.48 6.35 -7.17
C ASN A 412 14.11 6.86 -6.67
N VAL A 413 14.02 7.12 -5.36
CA VAL A 413 12.78 7.50 -4.68
C VAL A 413 12.68 9.02 -4.55
N LEU A 414 11.65 9.62 -5.14
CA LEU A 414 11.31 11.03 -5.00
C LEU A 414 9.97 11.21 -4.28
N LEU A 415 10.00 11.83 -3.12
CA LEU A 415 8.84 12.33 -2.39
C LEU A 415 8.86 13.86 -2.44
N ASP A 416 7.86 14.48 -3.06
CA ASP A 416 7.80 15.93 -3.29
C ASP A 416 6.42 16.50 -2.96
N ASN A 417 6.33 17.41 -1.98
CA ASN A 417 5.05 17.95 -1.51
C ASN A 417 4.08 16.84 -1.07
N VAL A 418 4.55 16.02 -0.13
CA VAL A 418 3.79 14.94 0.49
C VAL A 418 3.38 15.35 1.90
N VAL A 419 2.12 15.11 2.26
CA VAL A 419 1.56 15.43 3.58
C VAL A 419 1.17 14.15 4.29
N SER A 420 1.62 13.96 5.53
CA SER A 420 1.29 12.79 6.35
C SER A 420 0.69 13.18 7.70
N LEU A 421 -0.42 12.55 8.08
CA LEU A 421 -1.12 12.90 9.32
C LEU A 421 -1.75 11.71 10.03
N GLY A 422 -1.40 11.52 11.31
CA GLY A 422 -2.08 10.59 12.21
C GLY A 422 -1.57 9.14 12.20
N ALA A 423 -0.41 8.88 11.61
CA ALA A 423 0.22 7.57 11.58
C ALA A 423 0.65 7.12 12.99
N SER A 424 0.39 5.86 13.34
CA SER A 424 0.74 5.30 14.66
C SER A 424 2.23 4.94 14.80
N ASP A 425 2.98 4.96 13.70
CA ASP A 425 4.42 4.77 13.69
C ASP A 425 5.09 5.97 13.01
N ALA A 426 5.30 5.95 11.69
CA ALA A 426 5.90 7.07 10.96
C ALA A 426 4.97 7.68 9.89
N GLY A 427 4.93 9.01 9.82
CA GLY A 427 4.20 9.73 8.79
C GLY A 427 4.80 9.48 7.41
N ILE A 428 6.06 9.88 7.22
CA ILE A 428 6.84 9.64 6.00
C ILE A 428 8.01 8.72 6.33
N TYR A 429 7.89 7.45 5.94
CA TYR A 429 8.92 6.43 6.11
C TYR A 429 9.58 6.12 4.78
N VAL A 430 10.90 5.93 4.76
CA VAL A 430 11.64 5.28 3.66
C VAL A 430 12.62 4.26 4.25
N GLY A 431 12.47 3.00 3.85
CA GLY A 431 13.18 1.87 4.47
C GLY A 431 13.98 1.04 3.48
N GLN A 432 15.17 0.57 3.87
CA GLN A 432 15.99 -0.36 3.07
C GLN A 432 16.11 0.04 1.59
N SER A 433 16.17 1.35 1.31
CA SER A 433 16.06 1.92 -0.05
C SER A 433 17.31 2.74 -0.40
N ASN A 434 17.49 3.06 -1.68
CA ASN A 434 18.68 3.77 -2.16
C ASN A 434 18.33 4.96 -3.06
N ASP A 435 19.17 6.00 -2.99
CA ASP A 435 19.03 7.23 -3.78
C ASP A 435 17.65 7.87 -3.58
N ILE A 436 17.54 8.60 -2.47
CA ILE A 436 16.27 9.08 -1.94
C ILE A 436 16.30 10.60 -1.85
N ILE A 437 15.23 11.26 -2.32
CA ILE A 437 14.97 12.69 -2.09
C ILE A 437 13.58 12.83 -1.47
N VAL A 438 13.53 13.41 -0.27
CA VAL A 438 12.29 13.84 0.40
C VAL A 438 12.32 15.36 0.55
N LYS A 439 11.39 16.05 -0.11
CA LYS A 439 11.39 17.52 -0.09
C LYS A 439 10.01 18.15 -0.09
N ASN A 440 9.96 19.42 0.32
CA ASN A 440 8.75 20.26 0.36
C ASN A 440 7.57 19.61 1.09
N SER A 441 7.83 18.66 1.99
CA SER A 441 6.83 17.79 2.59
C SER A 441 6.50 18.21 4.02
N GLU A 442 5.37 17.75 4.54
CA GLU A 442 4.88 18.06 5.89
C GLU A 442 4.41 16.80 6.62
N ALA A 443 4.82 16.65 7.87
CA ALA A 443 4.41 15.55 8.74
C ALA A 443 3.95 16.09 10.10
N LEU A 444 2.71 15.78 10.47
CA LEU A 444 2.07 16.26 11.69
C LEU A 444 1.20 15.22 12.39
N PHE A 445 1.19 15.24 13.73
CA PHE A 445 0.40 14.32 14.56
C PHE A 445 0.68 12.82 14.34
N ASN A 446 1.91 12.48 13.95
CA ASN A 446 2.43 11.11 13.89
C ASN A 446 3.28 10.81 15.14
N VAL A 447 3.71 9.55 15.36
CA VAL A 447 4.76 9.29 16.35
C VAL A 447 6.09 9.83 15.81
N ALA A 448 6.59 9.28 14.71
CA ALA A 448 7.69 9.86 13.94
C ALA A 448 7.13 10.70 12.79
N GLY A 449 7.59 11.95 12.67
CA GLY A 449 7.27 12.76 11.50
C GLY A 449 7.87 12.15 10.22
N TYR A 450 9.18 11.96 10.25
CA TYR A 450 9.94 11.33 9.17
C TYR A 450 10.85 10.23 9.70
N GLU A 451 11.02 9.18 8.90
CA GLU A 451 11.89 8.06 9.22
C GLU A 451 12.68 7.61 7.99
N ILE A 452 14.01 7.56 8.14
CA ILE A 452 14.94 6.92 7.20
C ILE A 452 15.55 5.71 7.91
N GLU A 453 15.14 4.52 7.52
CA GLU A 453 15.52 3.25 8.15
C GLU A 453 16.39 2.44 7.19
N ASN A 454 17.57 1.99 7.62
CA ASN A 454 18.42 1.05 6.86
C ASN A 454 18.67 1.42 5.38
N SER A 455 18.58 2.69 5.03
CA SER A 455 18.60 3.20 3.65
C SER A 455 19.91 3.90 3.33
N ASP A 456 20.32 3.96 2.07
CA ASP A 456 21.61 4.55 1.66
C ASP A 456 21.40 5.74 0.71
N ARG A 457 22.19 6.81 0.90
CA ARG A 457 22.13 8.07 0.15
C ARG A 457 20.74 8.72 0.13
N ALA A 458 20.41 9.42 1.21
CA ALA A 458 19.16 10.17 1.32
C ALA A 458 19.39 11.68 1.52
N ASP A 459 18.63 12.50 0.78
CA ASP A 459 18.49 13.93 1.01
C ASP A 459 17.09 14.25 1.53
N MET A 460 17.01 14.81 2.74
CA MET A 460 15.78 15.31 3.35
C MET A 460 15.87 16.82 3.49
N HIS A 461 15.14 17.57 2.67
CA HIS A 461 15.24 19.03 2.71
C HIS A 461 13.99 19.84 2.42
N ASP A 462 13.94 21.06 2.96
CA ASP A 462 12.81 21.97 2.83
C ASP A 462 11.49 21.32 3.35
N ASN A 463 11.59 20.47 4.38
CA ASN A 463 10.45 19.78 4.99
C ASN A 463 10.06 20.36 6.35
N VAL A 464 8.84 20.05 6.79
CA VAL A 464 8.26 20.44 8.07
C VAL A 464 7.89 19.19 8.87
N ALA A 465 8.48 19.05 10.06
CA ALA A 465 8.14 18.04 11.06
C ALA A 465 7.68 18.75 12.33
N HIS A 466 6.37 18.76 12.59
CA HIS A 466 5.83 19.44 13.76
C HIS A 466 4.69 18.71 14.44
N CYS A 467 4.55 18.90 15.75
CA CYS A 467 3.39 18.40 16.49
C CYS A 467 3.25 16.86 16.47
N ASN A 468 4.36 16.18 16.17
CA ASN A 468 4.54 14.74 16.31
C ASN A 468 5.04 14.38 17.72
N THR A 469 5.31 13.11 17.99
CA THR A 469 6.12 12.71 19.16
C THR A 469 7.60 13.05 18.94
N ALA A 470 8.10 12.75 17.75
CA ALA A 470 9.44 13.07 17.29
C ALA A 470 9.43 13.62 15.86
N GLY A 471 10.37 14.52 15.56
CA GLY A 471 10.47 15.15 14.23
C GLY A 471 11.06 14.20 13.17
N PHE A 472 12.37 13.99 13.23
CA PHE A 472 13.12 13.17 12.28
C PHE A 472 13.79 11.98 12.99
N LEU A 473 13.68 10.78 12.41
CA LEU A 473 14.36 9.58 12.87
C LEU A 473 15.26 9.04 11.75
N VAL A 474 16.52 8.76 12.06
CA VAL A 474 17.46 8.12 11.12
C VAL A 474 18.21 7.01 11.84
N PHE A 475 17.93 5.76 11.49
CA PHE A 475 18.46 4.64 12.25
C PHE A 475 18.61 3.34 11.46
N ASP A 476 19.42 2.45 12.01
CA ASP A 476 19.54 1.06 11.56
C ASP A 476 18.88 0.11 12.55
N LEU A 477 18.19 -0.91 12.05
CA LEU A 477 17.64 -2.00 12.85
C LEU A 477 18.29 -3.35 12.52
N PRO A 478 18.42 -4.24 13.54
CA PRO A 478 19.03 -5.55 13.37
C PRO A 478 18.11 -6.52 12.60
N GLY A 479 18.71 -7.55 12.01
CA GLY A 479 18.00 -8.64 11.32
C GLY A 479 17.64 -8.34 9.86
N LEU A 480 17.98 -7.18 9.33
CA LEU A 480 17.54 -6.70 8.01
C LEU A 480 18.51 -7.03 6.86
N ASN A 481 18.16 -6.67 5.63
CA ASN A 481 18.96 -7.00 4.43
C ASN A 481 20.01 -5.97 4.08
N GLN A 482 19.79 -4.73 4.47
CA GLN A 482 20.65 -3.60 4.22
C GLN A 482 20.81 -2.82 5.53
N TYR A 483 21.89 -2.05 5.65
CA TYR A 483 22.07 -1.04 6.69
C TYR A 483 22.44 0.26 5.99
N GLY A 484 22.00 1.36 6.57
CA GLY A 484 22.08 2.65 5.95
C GLY A 484 23.39 3.38 6.18
N GLU A 485 23.60 4.39 5.35
CA GLU A 485 24.61 5.41 5.52
C GLU A 485 24.33 6.61 4.60
N GLN A 486 25.06 7.71 4.80
CA GLN A 486 25.10 8.86 3.88
C GLN A 486 23.77 9.61 3.76
N THR A 487 23.22 10.01 4.91
CA THR A 487 21.98 10.80 4.96
C THR A 487 22.28 12.28 5.24
N ARG A 488 21.71 13.18 4.44
CA ARG A 488 21.80 14.64 4.61
C ARG A 488 20.42 15.21 4.93
N ILE A 489 20.36 15.99 5.99
CA ILE A 489 19.10 16.55 6.52
C ILE A 489 19.31 18.05 6.64
N PHE A 490 18.66 18.83 5.78
CA PHE A 490 18.93 20.27 5.71
C PHE A 490 17.76 21.16 5.30
N ASN A 491 17.80 22.44 5.68
CA ASN A 491 16.72 23.40 5.41
C ASN A 491 15.34 22.97 5.97
N ASN A 492 15.31 22.08 6.97
CA ASN A 492 14.05 21.60 7.53
C ASN A 492 13.64 22.40 8.77
N TYR A 493 12.35 22.33 9.09
CA TYR A 493 11.79 22.75 10.36
C TYR A 493 11.44 21.52 11.21
N ALA A 494 11.97 21.43 12.43
CA ALA A 494 11.67 20.39 13.40
C ALA A 494 11.24 21.02 14.73
N GLY A 495 9.93 21.22 14.94
CA GLY A 495 9.49 21.92 16.13
C GLY A 495 8.14 21.52 16.69
N TYR A 496 7.95 21.82 17.97
CA TYR A 496 6.73 21.46 18.71
C TYR A 496 6.39 19.95 18.71
N ASN A 497 7.37 19.07 18.48
CA ASN A 497 7.14 17.62 18.49
C ASN A 497 7.00 17.10 19.93
N ASN A 498 5.86 17.37 20.56
CA ASN A 498 5.63 17.13 21.99
C ASN A 498 4.41 16.23 22.26
N LEU A 499 3.89 15.58 21.22
CA LEU A 499 2.80 14.62 21.36
C LEU A 499 3.28 13.41 22.16
N ALA A 500 2.45 12.89 23.06
CA ALA A 500 2.77 11.65 23.77
C ALA A 500 2.95 10.51 22.77
N ASN A 501 3.94 9.64 22.98
CA ASN A 501 4.15 8.48 22.13
C ASN A 501 2.94 7.55 22.19
N PHE A 502 2.47 7.10 21.03
CA PHE A 502 1.29 6.23 20.87
C PHE A 502 1.56 5.05 19.94
N ALA A 503 2.83 4.72 19.71
CA ALA A 503 3.24 3.58 18.90
C ALA A 503 2.81 2.27 19.56
N PRO A 504 2.37 1.27 18.76
CA PRO A 504 1.91 -0.02 19.29
C PRO A 504 3.06 -0.96 19.70
N GLY A 505 4.32 -0.63 19.41
CA GLY A 505 5.52 -1.41 19.75
C GLY A 505 6.73 -1.06 18.87
N GLY A 506 7.79 -1.88 18.96
CA GLY A 506 9.04 -1.69 18.20
C GLY A 506 9.93 -0.56 18.72
N VAL A 507 11.06 -0.29 18.07
CA VAL A 507 12.01 0.76 18.53
C VAL A 507 11.36 2.14 18.66
N VAL A 508 10.33 2.42 17.86
CA VAL A 508 9.68 3.72 17.81
C VAL A 508 8.83 3.97 19.06
N SER A 509 8.34 2.94 19.75
CA SER A 509 7.67 3.11 21.06
C SER A 509 8.63 3.58 22.16
N ALA A 510 9.93 3.34 22.00
CA ALA A 510 10.96 3.83 22.90
C ALA A 510 11.27 5.33 22.72
N VAL A 511 10.80 5.97 21.65
CA VAL A 511 11.16 7.36 21.36
C VAL A 511 10.47 8.32 22.32
N PRO A 512 11.20 9.16 23.09
CA PRO A 512 10.58 10.11 24.00
C PRO A 512 9.80 11.19 23.25
N GLN A 513 8.66 11.59 23.81
CA GLN A 513 7.99 12.83 23.38
C GLN A 513 8.96 14.00 23.52
N GLY A 514 8.90 14.96 22.62
CA GLY A 514 9.78 16.14 22.72
C GLY A 514 11.12 15.97 22.04
N THR A 515 11.21 15.14 21.00
CA THR A 515 12.47 14.85 20.31
C THR A 515 12.48 15.53 18.93
N GLY A 516 13.42 16.44 18.70
CA GLY A 516 13.54 17.11 17.39
C GLY A 516 14.07 16.15 16.31
N LEU A 517 15.20 15.51 16.58
CA LEU A 517 15.79 14.47 15.75
C LEU A 517 16.44 13.39 16.63
N LEU A 518 16.24 12.11 16.28
CA LEU A 518 16.96 10.98 16.86
C LEU A 518 17.71 10.20 15.77
N GLN A 519 18.99 9.98 16.04
CA GLN A 519 19.88 9.16 15.24
C GLN A 519 20.31 7.94 16.07
N LEU A 520 20.11 6.74 15.54
CA LEU A 520 20.44 5.49 16.24
C LEU A 520 21.27 4.54 15.36
N GLY A 521 22.51 4.24 15.78
CA GLY A 521 23.37 3.23 15.13
C GLY A 521 23.77 3.51 13.67
N TYR A 522 23.33 4.62 13.09
CA TYR A 522 23.42 4.92 11.67
C TYR A 522 24.63 5.80 11.36
N ASP A 523 25.37 5.47 10.30
CA ASP A 523 26.63 6.14 9.94
C ASP A 523 26.47 7.26 8.91
N LYS A 524 27.41 8.21 8.93
CA LYS A 524 27.56 9.29 7.94
C LYS A 524 26.28 10.11 7.80
N VAL A 525 25.98 10.91 8.81
CA VAL A 525 24.85 11.85 8.82
C VAL A 525 25.36 13.29 8.82
N GLU A 526 24.87 14.11 7.87
CA GLU A 526 25.13 15.55 7.82
C GLU A 526 23.84 16.32 8.12
N PHE A 527 23.80 17.02 9.25
CA PHE A 527 22.63 17.76 9.73
C PHE A 527 22.92 19.26 9.72
N PHE A 528 22.32 20.00 8.78
CA PHE A 528 22.67 21.41 8.59
C PHE A 528 21.59 22.37 8.12
N ASN A 529 21.71 23.65 8.47
CA ASN A 529 20.76 24.70 8.08
C ASN A 529 19.30 24.39 8.45
N ASN A 530 19.08 23.61 9.51
CA ASN A 530 17.75 23.31 10.02
C ASN A 530 17.38 24.27 11.15
N VAL A 531 16.08 24.45 11.36
CA VAL A 531 15.51 25.10 12.54
C VAL A 531 14.92 24.02 13.44
N VAL A 532 15.47 23.87 14.64
CA VAL A 532 15.03 22.89 15.63
C VAL A 532 14.58 23.62 16.87
N GLU A 533 13.29 23.59 17.19
CA GLU A 533 12.78 24.41 18.29
C GLU A 533 11.60 23.85 19.06
N PHE A 534 11.48 24.26 20.33
CA PHE A 534 10.36 23.90 21.19
C PHE A 534 10.08 22.39 21.26
N ASN A 535 11.11 21.56 21.21
CA ASN A 535 11.03 20.14 21.50
C ASN A 535 11.36 19.93 22.99
N ARG A 536 10.41 19.46 23.78
CA ARG A 536 10.48 19.55 25.25
C ARG A 536 11.61 18.74 25.88
N THR A 537 12.04 17.66 25.25
CA THR A 537 13.01 16.70 25.80
C THR A 537 14.41 16.91 25.21
N LEU A 538 14.56 16.92 23.89
CA LEU A 538 15.86 16.97 23.21
C LEU A 538 15.74 17.65 21.84
N GLY A 539 16.77 18.39 21.42
CA GLY A 539 16.85 18.92 20.06
C GLY A 539 17.34 17.86 19.06
N TYR A 540 18.61 17.47 19.16
CA TYR A 540 19.24 16.39 18.41
C TYR A 540 19.77 15.36 19.40
N VAL A 541 19.54 14.07 19.15
CA VAL A 541 20.17 12.98 19.91
C VAL A 541 20.88 12.00 18.98
N GLY A 542 22.14 11.71 19.26
CA GLY A 542 22.87 10.58 18.68
C GLY A 542 23.07 9.51 19.74
N ALA A 543 22.57 8.30 19.46
CA ALA A 543 22.58 7.16 20.37
C ALA A 543 23.08 5.89 19.67
N SER A 544 23.79 5.06 20.41
CA SER A 544 24.17 3.71 20.03
C SER A 544 23.12 2.70 20.47
N HIS A 545 23.10 1.54 19.82
CA HIS A 545 22.31 0.39 20.29
C HIS A 545 22.78 -0.12 21.66
N GLU A 546 24.02 0.19 22.08
CA GLU A 546 24.49 -0.17 23.41
C GLU A 546 23.72 0.58 24.51
N LEU A 547 23.27 1.81 24.23
CA LEU A 547 22.44 2.60 25.13
C LEU A 547 21.01 2.06 25.26
N LEU A 548 20.43 1.62 24.15
CA LEU A 548 19.02 1.20 24.09
C LEU A 548 18.85 -0.26 24.51
N ASP A 549 19.68 -1.16 24.00
CA ASP A 549 19.50 -2.61 24.16
C ASP A 549 20.32 -3.17 25.33
N GLY A 550 21.22 -2.36 25.93
CA GLY A 550 22.15 -2.77 26.98
C GLY A 550 23.15 -3.87 26.58
N ASN A 551 23.13 -4.30 25.31
CA ASN A 551 23.78 -5.52 24.84
C ASN A 551 24.90 -5.23 23.84
N THR A 552 26.12 -5.13 24.35
CA THR A 552 27.36 -5.04 23.54
C THR A 552 27.57 -6.25 22.60
N ASN A 553 26.86 -7.36 22.84
CA ASN A 553 26.91 -8.57 22.05
C ASN A 553 25.65 -8.77 21.19
N ASN A 554 25.08 -7.69 20.63
CA ASN A 554 23.95 -7.73 19.67
C ASN A 554 24.09 -8.91 18.68
N SER A 555 23.01 -9.70 18.56
CA SER A 555 22.95 -10.97 17.82
C SER A 555 23.18 -10.80 16.32
N ASP A 556 22.93 -9.61 15.80
CA ASP A 556 23.31 -9.23 14.46
C ASP A 556 24.75 -8.72 14.40
N LYS A 557 25.63 -9.56 13.85
CA LYS A 557 27.06 -9.24 13.72
C LYS A 557 27.37 -8.38 12.48
N ARG A 558 26.38 -8.15 11.63
CA ARG A 558 26.55 -7.36 10.39
C ARG A 558 26.32 -5.88 10.63
N MET A 559 25.39 -5.57 11.53
CA MET A 559 25.03 -4.21 11.90
C MET A 559 26.17 -3.54 12.65
N ASP A 560 26.32 -2.23 12.44
CA ASP A 560 27.10 -1.42 13.34
C ASP A 560 26.23 -0.83 14.45
N LEU A 561 26.75 -0.85 15.68
CA LEU A 561 25.98 -0.43 16.84
C LEU A 561 26.16 1.05 17.17
N TYR A 562 27.16 1.70 16.56
CA TYR A 562 27.66 2.99 17.01
C TYR A 562 27.50 4.05 15.92
N PRO A 563 26.74 5.12 16.15
CA PRO A 563 26.67 6.21 15.18
C PRO A 563 28.06 6.86 14.97
N GLU A 564 28.52 7.00 13.72
CA GLU A 564 29.79 7.64 13.41
C GLU A 564 29.79 8.43 12.10
N GLY A 565 30.76 9.36 11.94
CA GLY A 565 30.86 10.20 10.74
C GLY A 565 29.79 11.30 10.72
N ILE A 566 29.49 11.88 11.87
CA ILE A 566 28.36 12.78 12.07
C ILE A 566 28.83 14.22 12.01
N HIS A 567 28.19 15.04 11.17
CA HIS A 567 28.53 16.46 11.02
C HIS A 567 27.30 17.33 11.28
N ILE A 568 27.36 18.13 12.35
CA ILE A 568 26.27 19.04 12.75
C ILE A 568 26.74 20.49 12.61
N HIS A 569 26.15 21.26 11.69
CA HIS A 569 26.61 22.63 11.43
C HIS A 569 25.51 23.56 10.93
N SER A 570 25.67 24.87 11.14
CA SER A 570 24.79 25.90 10.58
C SER A 570 23.30 25.79 10.96
N ASN A 571 22.95 25.05 12.02
CA ASN A 571 21.57 24.93 12.47
C ASN A 571 21.20 26.03 13.48
N ILE A 572 19.90 26.25 13.66
CA ILE A 572 19.34 27.10 14.71
C ILE A 572 18.61 26.20 15.71
N PHE A 573 19.08 26.18 16.95
CA PHE A 573 18.45 25.45 18.05
C PHE A 573 17.85 26.44 19.06
N THR A 574 16.54 26.38 19.27
CA THR A 574 15.82 27.30 20.17
C THR A 574 14.93 26.54 21.16
N THR A 575 15.08 26.77 22.46
CA THR A 575 14.15 26.26 23.49
C THR A 575 13.90 24.74 23.45
N ASN A 576 14.94 23.94 23.19
CA ASN A 576 14.85 22.47 23.24
C ASN A 576 15.27 21.94 24.61
N GLY A 577 14.64 20.86 25.09
CA GLY A 577 15.04 20.19 26.33
C GLY A 577 14.74 20.95 27.63
N THR A 578 13.91 22.00 27.60
CA THR A 578 13.63 22.80 28.79
C THR A 578 12.61 22.15 29.73
N LEU A 579 11.89 21.12 29.28
CA LEU A 579 10.95 20.35 30.11
C LEU A 579 10.89 18.86 29.68
N PRO A 580 11.97 18.09 29.94
CA PRO A 580 12.04 16.71 29.49
C PRO A 580 10.88 15.84 29.96
N GLN A 581 10.58 14.81 29.17
CA GLN A 581 9.68 13.73 29.59
C GLN A 581 10.12 13.19 30.97
N LEU A 582 9.12 12.92 31.83
CA LEU A 582 9.38 12.27 33.10
C LEU A 582 9.67 10.78 32.88
N PRO A 583 10.61 10.17 33.63
CA PRO A 583 10.71 8.73 33.76
C PRO A 583 9.35 8.10 33.98
N GLU A 584 9.13 6.94 33.37
CA GLU A 584 7.98 6.12 33.71
C GLU A 584 8.03 5.68 35.18
N GLU A 585 6.87 5.40 35.74
CA GLU A 585 6.77 4.88 37.10
C GLU A 585 7.38 3.48 37.15
N GLY A 586 8.26 3.22 38.13
CA GLY A 586 8.94 1.92 38.27
C GLY A 586 10.36 1.86 37.72
N VAL A 587 10.71 2.70 36.72
CA VAL A 587 12.04 2.67 36.09
C VAL A 587 13.16 2.94 37.09
N LEU A 588 12.93 3.82 38.07
CA LEU A 588 13.91 4.09 39.13
C LEU A 588 13.69 3.17 40.33
N ILE A 589 14.69 2.35 40.63
CA ILE A 589 14.73 1.57 41.86
C ILE A 589 15.12 2.52 43.00
N CYS A 590 14.19 2.73 43.94
CA CYS A 590 14.32 3.76 44.96
C CYS A 590 14.99 3.28 46.24
N GLN A 591 15.81 4.14 46.86
CA GLN A 591 16.19 3.97 48.26
C GLN A 591 14.98 4.21 49.18
N ASP A 592 14.70 3.24 50.05
CA ASP A 592 13.62 3.32 51.04
C ASP A 592 13.67 4.63 51.86
N GLY A 593 12.54 5.33 51.92
CA GLY A 593 12.37 6.55 52.73
C GLY A 593 12.97 7.83 52.14
N THR A 594 13.35 7.83 50.85
CA THR A 594 13.87 9.01 50.14
C THR A 594 12.91 9.51 49.06
N GLY A 595 12.79 10.83 48.86
CA GLY A 595 11.98 11.43 47.78
C GLY A 595 11.38 12.82 48.07
N GLY A 596 10.95 13.52 47.02
CA GLY A 596 10.01 14.66 47.11
C GLY A 596 10.56 16.09 46.91
N ASN A 597 11.88 16.32 46.81
CA ASN A 597 12.45 17.69 46.75
C ASN A 597 13.37 17.99 45.56
N THR A 598 13.75 16.99 44.74
CA THR A 598 14.76 17.13 43.67
C THR A 598 14.23 16.92 42.25
N GLY A 599 12.92 16.72 42.07
CA GLY A 599 12.31 16.42 40.76
C GLY A 599 12.32 14.94 40.38
N LEU A 600 13.13 14.11 41.06
CA LEU A 600 13.06 12.65 41.00
C LEU A 600 12.09 12.11 42.07
N PRO A 601 11.46 10.94 41.85
CA PRO A 601 10.59 10.30 42.84
C PRO A 601 11.32 9.92 44.14
N CYS A 602 12.64 9.68 44.08
CA CYS A 602 13.47 9.19 45.18
C CYS A 602 14.97 9.43 44.92
N ILE A 603 15.83 9.01 45.85
CA ILE A 603 17.25 8.77 45.55
C ILE A 603 17.33 7.43 44.82
N PRO A 604 17.74 7.40 43.55
CA PRO A 604 17.84 6.16 42.79
C PRO A 604 19.03 5.34 43.27
N VAL A 605 18.79 4.05 43.52
CA VAL A 605 19.81 3.02 43.82
C VAL A 605 19.94 1.99 42.71
N GLY A 606 19.21 2.17 41.62
CA GLY A 606 19.25 1.33 40.42
C GLY A 606 18.24 1.82 39.38
N ILE A 607 18.34 1.25 38.19
CA ILE A 607 17.38 1.42 37.09
C ILE A 607 16.85 0.03 36.75
N ASP A 608 15.54 -0.07 36.57
CA ASP A 608 14.90 -1.22 35.94
C ASP A 608 15.02 -1.03 34.42
N ASP A 609 15.88 -1.85 33.80
CA ASP A 609 16.17 -1.82 32.37
C ASP A 609 15.14 -2.61 31.53
N GLY A 610 14.11 -3.17 32.16
CA GLY A 610 12.99 -3.84 31.49
C GLY A 610 11.92 -2.90 30.93
N HIS A 611 12.13 -1.58 30.97
CA HIS A 611 11.22 -0.57 30.41
C HIS A 611 11.59 -0.20 28.97
N ASP A 612 10.56 0.11 28.16
CA ASP A 612 10.66 0.41 26.72
C ASP A 612 11.69 1.50 26.37
N SER A 613 11.94 2.46 27.26
CA SER A 613 12.98 3.46 27.03
C SER A 613 13.65 3.97 28.31
N LEU A 614 14.98 3.90 28.32
CA LEU A 614 15.84 4.45 29.37
C LEU A 614 16.26 5.91 29.12
N LEU A 615 16.04 6.45 27.92
CA LEU A 615 16.53 7.77 27.53
C LEU A 615 15.96 8.91 28.41
N PRO A 616 14.66 9.00 28.74
CA PRO A 616 14.13 10.03 29.64
C PRO A 616 14.78 9.99 31.03
N VAL A 617 15.08 8.79 31.53
CA VAL A 617 15.71 8.60 32.83
C VAL A 617 17.14 9.07 32.81
N LEU A 618 17.90 8.67 31.80
CA LEU A 618 19.28 9.11 31.61
C LEU A 618 19.36 10.64 31.48
N VAL A 619 18.50 11.26 30.68
CA VAL A 619 18.44 12.73 30.54
C VAL A 619 18.27 13.41 31.91
N GLN A 620 17.34 12.93 32.75
CA GLN A 620 17.10 13.55 34.06
C GLN A 620 18.24 13.33 35.05
N LEU A 621 18.75 12.11 35.15
CA LEU A 621 19.85 11.79 36.06
C LEU A 621 21.11 12.58 35.69
N ARG A 622 21.47 12.58 34.40
CA ARG A 622 22.63 13.31 33.88
C ARG A 622 22.48 14.81 34.07
N SER A 623 21.29 15.36 33.81
CA SER A 623 21.00 16.77 34.04
C SER A 623 21.26 17.22 35.48
N LEU A 624 20.88 16.40 36.47
CA LEU A 624 21.13 16.70 37.88
C LEU A 624 22.62 16.60 38.26
N GLN A 625 23.39 15.80 37.53
CA GLN A 625 24.82 15.60 37.75
C GLN A 625 25.72 16.62 37.05
N ALA A 626 25.22 17.31 36.02
CA ALA A 626 26.01 18.25 35.20
C ALA A 626 26.59 19.45 35.98
N GLN A 627 26.12 19.70 37.21
CA GLN A 627 26.59 20.79 38.10
C GLN A 627 26.65 22.18 37.42
N ASP A 628 25.71 22.46 36.52
CA ASP A 628 25.60 23.72 35.79
C ASP A 628 24.25 24.43 36.08
N PRO A 629 23.98 25.63 35.51
CA PRO A 629 22.75 26.36 35.77
C PRO A 629 21.45 25.71 35.25
N TYR A 630 21.52 24.66 34.44
CA TYR A 630 20.37 24.07 33.72
C TYR A 630 19.82 22.83 34.45
N VAL A 631 19.35 23.03 35.69
CA VAL A 631 18.88 21.95 36.57
C VAL A 631 17.62 21.27 36.03
N ALA A 632 17.66 19.94 35.90
CA ALA A 632 16.55 19.10 35.43
C ALA A 632 16.07 19.41 33.99
N GLN A 633 16.95 19.98 33.17
CA GLN A 633 16.75 20.21 31.73
C GLN A 633 17.62 19.27 30.89
N GLY A 634 17.16 18.92 29.69
CA GLY A 634 17.93 18.24 28.65
C GLY A 634 18.94 19.17 27.97
N ALA A 635 19.10 19.03 26.65
CA ALA A 635 20.00 19.86 25.87
C ALA A 635 19.53 20.02 24.42
N HIS A 636 20.13 20.99 23.71
CA HIS A 636 19.98 21.14 22.28
C HIS A 636 20.60 19.96 21.51
N ILE A 637 21.77 19.49 21.91
CA ILE A 637 22.43 18.31 21.33
C ILE A 637 22.78 17.35 22.47
N VAL A 638 22.42 16.07 22.31
CA VAL A 638 22.77 14.98 23.22
C VAL A 638 23.52 13.89 22.49
N TRP A 639 24.56 13.39 23.15
CA TRP A 639 25.37 12.27 22.70
C TRP A 639 25.47 11.24 23.82
N ASP A 640 25.40 9.96 23.50
CA ASP A 640 25.49 8.92 24.51
C ASP A 640 26.93 8.67 25.02
N GLY A 641 27.93 9.04 24.21
CA GLY A 641 29.35 8.85 24.53
C GLY A 641 29.93 7.51 24.07
N TYR A 642 29.09 6.61 23.56
CA TYR A 642 29.53 5.31 23.06
C TYR A 642 30.07 5.44 21.64
N TYR A 643 31.12 4.68 21.37
CA TYR A 643 31.73 4.57 20.05
C TYR A 643 32.58 3.30 20.01
N ASP A 644 32.76 2.74 18.82
CA ASP A 644 33.60 1.57 18.58
C ASP A 644 35.12 1.77 18.89
N LYS A 645 35.54 1.43 20.11
CA LYS A 645 36.91 1.66 20.59
C LYS A 645 37.95 0.68 20.01
N THR A 646 37.56 -0.49 19.50
CA THR A 646 38.49 -1.56 19.09
C THR A 646 37.93 -2.43 17.96
N VAL A 647 38.80 -2.85 17.03
CA VAL A 647 38.44 -3.83 15.99
C VAL A 647 37.94 -5.14 16.61
N ASN A 648 36.81 -5.68 16.12
CA ASN A 648 36.28 -6.95 16.58
C ASN A 648 36.89 -8.13 15.80
N SER A 649 38.00 -8.69 16.29
CA SER A 649 38.83 -9.67 15.55
C SER A 649 38.86 -11.08 16.17
N LYS A 650 37.79 -11.54 16.84
CA LYS A 650 37.83 -12.71 17.74
C LYS A 650 38.40 -14.02 17.17
N ASP A 651 38.52 -14.21 15.85
CA ASP A 651 39.00 -15.48 15.27
C ASP A 651 40.28 -15.41 14.41
N GLY A 652 40.93 -14.25 14.27
CA GLY A 652 42.11 -14.14 13.37
C GLY A 652 41.81 -14.43 11.88
N VAL A 653 40.53 -14.58 11.52
CA VAL A 653 39.99 -14.60 10.16
C VAL A 653 39.64 -13.16 9.80
N GLN A 654 39.99 -12.75 8.58
CA GLN A 654 39.69 -11.41 8.09
C GLN A 654 38.17 -11.22 8.07
N CYS A 655 37.62 -10.41 8.98
CA CYS A 655 36.20 -10.00 8.92
C CYS A 655 35.87 -9.17 7.63
N ASN A 656 36.87 -8.96 6.76
CA ASN A 656 36.71 -8.42 5.40
C ASN A 656 36.57 -9.54 4.33
N ASP A 657 37.00 -10.77 4.62
CA ASP A 657 36.88 -11.93 3.73
C ASP A 657 35.65 -12.77 4.14
N VAL A 658 34.46 -12.20 3.97
CA VAL A 658 33.24 -13.01 3.96
C VAL A 658 33.22 -13.72 2.62
N ASP A 659 33.45 -15.04 2.55
CA ASP A 659 33.04 -15.97 1.46
C ASP A 659 32.88 -15.43 0.01
N GLY A 660 33.69 -14.45 -0.43
CA GLY A 660 33.55 -13.75 -1.72
C GLY A 660 32.54 -12.58 -1.81
N ALA A 661 32.05 -12.02 -0.71
CA ALA A 661 31.17 -10.84 -0.70
C ALA A 661 31.91 -9.59 -1.23
N PRO A 662 31.27 -8.79 -2.11
CA PRO A 662 31.86 -7.53 -2.57
C PRO A 662 32.02 -6.56 -1.39
N LEU A 663 33.04 -5.70 -1.45
CA LEU A 663 33.23 -4.60 -0.51
C LEU A 663 32.84 -3.30 -1.20
N ASP A 664 32.26 -2.37 -0.45
CA ASP A 664 32.03 -1.00 -0.93
C ASP A 664 33.34 -0.20 -1.07
N ALA A 665 33.22 1.09 -1.42
CA ALA A 665 34.37 1.97 -1.61
C ALA A 665 35.21 2.20 -0.32
N ASP A 666 34.61 2.04 0.86
CA ASP A 666 35.25 2.25 2.16
C ASP A 666 35.78 0.94 2.79
N GLY A 667 35.44 -0.20 2.18
CA GLY A 667 35.82 -1.54 2.59
C GLY A 667 34.80 -2.23 3.51
N LYS A 668 33.57 -1.69 3.62
CA LYS A 668 32.44 -2.33 4.32
C LYS A 668 31.89 -3.46 3.43
N PRO A 669 31.64 -4.66 3.97
CA PRO A 669 31.05 -5.74 3.19
C PRO A 669 29.63 -5.42 2.72
N ASP A 670 29.38 -5.59 1.42
CA ASP A 670 28.06 -5.58 0.81
C ASP A 670 27.39 -6.94 1.06
N TYR A 671 26.36 -6.93 1.91
CA TYR A 671 25.75 -8.12 2.46
C TYR A 671 24.34 -8.32 1.92
N ASN A 672 24.00 -9.55 1.52
CA ASN A 672 22.76 -9.90 0.80
C ASN A 672 21.77 -10.75 1.62
N GLY A 673 21.89 -10.76 2.94
CA GLY A 673 21.03 -11.57 3.82
C GLY A 673 21.60 -12.94 4.23
N GLN A 674 22.61 -13.52 3.54
CA GLN A 674 22.84 -15.00 3.46
C GLN A 674 23.23 -15.77 4.75
N SER A 675 24.16 -15.27 5.56
CA SER A 675 24.61 -15.92 6.81
C SER A 675 25.09 -14.91 7.86
N GLN A 676 24.75 -15.13 9.13
CA GLN A 676 25.32 -14.35 10.24
C GLN A 676 26.82 -14.63 10.33
N PRO A 677 27.69 -13.60 10.30
CA PRO A 677 29.12 -13.83 10.36
C PRO A 677 29.59 -14.20 11.76
N SER A 678 30.75 -14.87 11.84
CA SER A 678 31.33 -15.26 13.12
C SER A 678 31.89 -14.08 13.93
N CYS A 679 32.15 -12.93 13.29
CA CYS A 679 32.66 -11.70 13.89
C CYS A 679 31.92 -10.44 13.39
N ARG A 680 32.03 -9.32 14.13
CA ARG A 680 31.40 -8.03 13.75
C ARG A 680 32.20 -7.30 12.67
N TYR A 681 31.52 -6.76 11.67
CA TYR A 681 32.13 -6.03 10.56
C TYR A 681 32.40 -4.56 10.89
N ASN A 682 33.47 -4.28 11.61
CA ASN A 682 33.89 -2.91 11.94
C ASN A 682 35.32 -2.55 11.49
N ARG A 683 36.05 -3.52 10.91
CA ARG A 683 37.47 -3.37 10.57
C ARG A 683 37.76 -2.19 9.62
N TYR A 684 36.84 -1.91 8.69
CA TYR A 684 36.97 -0.82 7.72
C TYR A 684 37.07 0.58 8.35
N LYS A 685 36.64 0.75 9.61
CA LYS A 685 36.68 2.02 10.35
C LYS A 685 38.06 2.37 10.91
N PHE A 686 39.02 1.44 10.84
CA PHE A 686 40.33 1.58 11.48
C PHE A 686 41.46 1.69 10.44
N ALA A 687 42.41 2.59 10.71
CA ALA A 687 43.58 2.86 9.87
C ALA A 687 44.70 1.84 10.11
N GLU A 688 44.82 1.36 11.35
CA GLU A 688 45.82 0.35 11.75
C GLU A 688 45.13 -0.87 12.41
N PRO A 689 44.24 -1.59 11.68
CA PRO A 689 43.38 -2.61 12.29
C PRO A 689 44.13 -3.84 12.81
N ASP A 690 45.37 -4.07 12.37
CA ASP A 690 46.22 -5.19 12.81
C ASP A 690 47.15 -4.83 13.98
N ASN A 691 47.12 -3.58 14.45
CA ASN A 691 47.92 -3.14 15.60
C ASN A 691 47.19 -3.49 16.90
N ALA A 692 47.49 -4.67 17.46
CA ALA A 692 46.86 -5.17 18.69
C ALA A 692 47.07 -4.29 19.94
N SER A 693 48.01 -3.32 19.91
CA SER A 693 48.27 -2.41 21.03
C SER A 693 47.61 -1.03 20.91
N ASP A 694 47.20 -0.63 19.71
CA ASP A 694 46.56 0.67 19.42
C ASP A 694 45.89 0.65 18.03
N PRO A 695 44.69 0.04 17.89
CA PRO A 695 43.96 0.04 16.63
C PRO A 695 43.41 1.45 16.38
N LYS A 696 44.17 2.29 15.68
CA LYS A 696 43.77 3.69 15.44
C LYS A 696 42.57 3.77 14.50
N ARG A 697 41.51 4.43 14.94
CA ARG A 697 40.34 4.78 14.11
C ARG A 697 40.70 5.83 13.05
N LYS A 698 40.04 5.79 11.90
CA LYS A 698 40.14 6.79 10.81
C LYS A 698 39.41 8.10 11.18
N HIS A 699 39.94 8.88 12.13
CA HIS A 699 39.39 10.20 12.45
C HIS A 699 39.75 11.28 11.40
N PRO A 700 38.94 12.34 11.24
CA PRO A 700 37.56 12.52 11.72
C PRO A 700 36.48 11.75 10.94
N ASP A 701 36.84 10.97 9.91
CA ASP A 701 35.88 10.34 8.98
C ASP A 701 34.81 9.46 9.68
N TYR A 702 35.13 8.91 10.85
CA TYR A 702 34.22 8.19 11.75
C TYR A 702 34.16 8.82 13.16
N TRP A 703 33.99 10.14 13.25
CA TRP A 703 33.83 10.90 14.50
C TRP A 703 32.53 11.75 14.50
N LEU A 704 32.21 12.38 15.63
CA LEU A 704 31.16 13.40 15.76
C LEU A 704 31.79 14.80 15.73
N CYS A 705 31.51 15.56 14.66
CA CYS A 705 31.97 16.93 14.46
C CYS A 705 30.81 17.92 14.58
N ILE A 706 30.96 18.92 15.45
CA ILE A 706 29.94 19.96 15.70
C ILE A 706 30.57 21.34 15.55
N ASP A 707 30.15 22.11 14.54
CA ASP A 707 30.81 23.36 14.18
C ASP A 707 30.41 24.51 15.12
N GLN A 708 31.42 25.31 15.51
CA GLN A 708 31.29 26.46 16.42
C GLN A 708 31.75 27.80 15.80
N SER A 709 32.37 27.80 14.62
CA SER A 709 32.91 29.00 13.98
C SER A 709 31.83 29.84 13.31
N ASP A 710 31.88 31.17 13.42
CA ASP A 710 30.83 32.11 13.00
C ASP A 710 30.19 31.91 11.61
N GLU A 711 30.94 31.57 10.55
CA GLU A 711 30.37 31.40 9.19
C GLU A 711 29.57 30.10 8.99
N PHE A 712 29.89 29.03 9.74
CA PHE A 712 29.26 27.70 9.58
C PHE A 712 28.73 27.10 10.90
N GLY A 713 28.82 27.84 12.00
CA GLY A 713 28.54 27.37 13.34
C GLY A 713 27.04 27.26 13.62
N ASN A 714 26.71 26.37 14.55
CA ASN A 714 25.34 26.26 15.05
C ASN A 714 25.01 27.45 15.97
N THR A 715 23.78 27.93 15.92
CA THR A 715 23.24 28.95 16.83
C THR A 715 22.37 28.29 17.89
N PHE A 716 22.61 28.63 19.16
CA PHE A 716 21.89 28.07 20.30
C PHE A 716 21.26 29.18 21.14
N SER A 717 20.01 28.99 21.56
CA SER A 717 19.39 29.86 22.56
C SER A 717 19.99 29.59 23.95
N SER A 718 20.01 30.62 24.81
CA SER A 718 20.66 30.53 26.12
C SER A 718 19.82 29.86 27.21
N ASP A 719 18.57 29.54 26.91
CA ASP A 719 17.57 28.98 27.84
C ASP A 719 17.67 27.46 28.03
N SER A 720 18.50 26.80 27.23
CA SER A 720 18.84 25.39 27.36
C SER A 720 20.35 25.16 27.26
N ARG A 721 20.78 23.98 27.68
CA ARG A 721 22.16 23.53 27.55
C ARG A 721 22.48 23.27 26.09
N THR A 722 23.62 23.76 25.61
CA THR A 722 24.08 23.51 24.24
C THR A 722 24.32 22.03 23.97
N PHE A 723 25.03 21.35 24.88
CA PHE A 723 25.48 19.97 24.67
C PHE A 723 25.46 19.16 25.96
N MET A 724 25.11 17.88 25.87
CA MET A 724 25.26 16.92 26.95
C MET A 724 25.72 15.56 26.41
N ASN A 725 26.87 15.10 26.85
CA ASN A 725 27.39 13.77 26.58
C ASN A 725 27.30 12.91 27.85
N PHE A 726 26.59 11.79 27.78
CA PHE A 726 26.34 10.94 28.95
C PHE A 726 27.57 10.18 29.44
N ASP A 727 28.61 10.04 28.61
CA ASP A 727 29.82 9.26 28.85
C ASP A 727 29.50 7.79 29.21
N GLY A 728 28.49 7.23 28.53
CA GLY A 728 27.94 5.89 28.77
C GLY A 728 26.81 5.83 29.81
N MET A 729 26.51 4.63 30.30
CA MET A 729 25.41 4.35 31.23
C MET A 729 25.79 4.38 32.73
N GLU A 730 27.07 4.56 33.07
CA GLU A 730 27.55 4.51 34.46
C GLU A 730 26.94 5.63 35.31
N LEU A 731 26.08 5.30 36.27
CA LEU A 731 25.26 6.28 36.99
C LEU A 731 26.03 7.20 37.93
N ASP A 732 27.30 6.92 38.22
CA ASP A 732 28.16 7.74 39.09
C ASP A 732 28.99 8.78 38.32
N THR A 733 29.03 8.68 36.99
CA THR A 733 29.86 9.52 36.13
C THR A 733 29.08 10.76 35.70
N ALA A 734 29.61 11.94 35.99
CA ALA A 734 28.98 13.19 35.56
C ALA A 734 29.06 13.35 34.02
N PRO A 735 28.01 13.87 33.35
CA PRO A 735 28.05 14.08 31.92
C PRO A 735 29.05 15.18 31.55
N LYS A 736 29.55 15.14 30.31
CA LYS A 736 30.33 16.24 29.73
C LYS A 736 29.38 17.24 29.07
N THR A 737 29.54 18.52 29.38
CA THR A 737 28.70 19.60 28.85
C THR A 737 29.48 20.59 27.98
N ASP A 738 30.78 20.36 27.82
CA ASP A 738 31.65 21.09 26.90
C ASP A 738 31.69 20.39 25.55
N LEU A 739 31.57 21.19 24.49
CA LEU A 739 31.58 20.73 23.11
C LEU A 739 32.99 20.71 22.50
N ALA A 740 34.02 21.18 23.21
CA ALA A 740 35.38 21.30 22.68
C ALA A 740 35.97 19.99 22.12
N ASP A 741 35.55 18.82 22.64
CA ASP A 741 35.97 17.51 22.11
C ASP A 741 35.35 17.14 20.75
N HIS A 742 34.35 17.90 20.31
CA HIS A 742 33.65 17.73 19.03
C HIS A 742 33.99 18.83 18.01
N ASP A 743 34.88 19.77 18.35
CA ASP A 743 35.50 20.70 17.40
C ASP A 743 36.63 19.97 16.63
N CYS A 744 36.26 19.33 15.53
CA CYS A 744 37.15 18.51 14.72
C CYS A 744 38.37 19.27 14.15
N PRO A 745 38.25 20.50 13.64
CA PRO A 745 39.40 21.31 13.22
C PRO A 745 40.40 21.51 14.35
N THR A 746 39.93 21.84 15.55
CA THR A 746 40.79 22.01 16.73
C THR A 746 41.42 20.69 17.16
N LYS A 747 40.65 19.59 17.14
CA LYS A 747 41.09 18.27 17.63
C LYS A 747 42.02 17.52 16.65
N PHE A 748 41.72 17.58 15.35
CA PHE A 748 42.33 16.74 14.32
C PHE A 748 43.00 17.52 13.18
N GLY A 749 42.92 18.86 13.19
CA GLY A 749 43.55 19.72 12.18
C GLY A 749 42.80 19.81 10.85
N ARG A 750 41.63 19.16 10.72
CA ARG A 750 40.72 19.25 9.56
C ARG A 750 39.27 19.03 9.98
N GLN A 751 38.33 19.59 9.20
CA GLN A 751 36.90 19.30 9.30
C GLN A 751 36.58 17.94 8.64
N LEU A 752 35.46 17.34 9.04
CA LEU A 752 34.82 16.24 8.30
C LEU A 752 34.40 16.72 6.89
N ALA A 753 34.52 15.84 5.89
CA ALA A 753 34.10 16.18 4.53
C ALA A 753 32.58 16.15 4.42
N ARG A 754 32.01 17.09 3.64
CA ARG A 754 30.57 17.08 3.33
C ARG A 754 30.19 15.85 2.52
N LEU A 755 28.99 15.36 2.73
CA LEU A 755 28.45 14.23 1.99
C LEU A 755 28.01 14.66 0.59
N ASN A 756 28.12 13.74 -0.36
CA ASN A 756 27.65 13.96 -1.72
C ASN A 756 26.12 14.04 -1.74
N PRO A 757 25.51 14.88 -2.61
CA PRO A 757 24.07 14.86 -2.82
C PRO A 757 23.54 13.52 -3.29
N ALA A 758 22.37 13.14 -2.77
CA ALA A 758 21.57 12.08 -3.36
C ALA A 758 21.16 12.48 -4.78
N VAL A 759 21.12 11.51 -5.69
CA VAL A 759 20.75 11.76 -7.10
C VAL A 759 19.67 10.78 -7.50
N VAL A 760 18.42 11.26 -7.53
CA VAL A 760 17.28 10.51 -8.10
C VAL A 760 17.21 10.78 -9.59
N GLN A 761 17.37 9.73 -10.39
CA GLN A 761 17.18 9.82 -11.84
C GLN A 761 15.67 9.80 -12.19
N PRO A 762 15.21 10.52 -13.22
CA PRO A 762 13.85 10.37 -13.72
C PRO A 762 13.72 9.09 -14.55
N TYR A 763 12.55 8.45 -14.50
CA TYR A 763 12.22 7.38 -15.44
C TYR A 763 12.11 7.92 -16.88
N ILE A 764 12.78 7.27 -17.83
CA ILE A 764 12.69 7.57 -19.26
C ILE A 764 12.06 6.34 -19.94
N PRO A 765 10.83 6.44 -20.47
CA PRO A 765 10.19 5.32 -21.15
C PRO A 765 11.02 4.81 -22.35
N GLY A 766 11.12 3.48 -22.49
CA GLY A 766 11.75 2.85 -23.65
C GLY A 766 10.91 2.98 -24.93
N SER A 767 11.55 2.94 -26.10
CA SER A 767 10.94 3.24 -27.40
C SER A 767 10.20 2.08 -28.10
N SER A 768 9.65 1.10 -27.38
CA SER A 768 9.02 -0.09 -28.00
C SER A 768 7.57 -0.30 -27.55
N ALA A 769 6.65 0.44 -28.17
CA ALA A 769 5.23 0.13 -28.11
C ALA A 769 4.80 -0.45 -29.47
N GLU A 770 4.89 -1.77 -29.61
CA GLU A 770 4.03 -2.45 -30.57
C GLU A 770 2.59 -2.21 -30.09
N GLN A 771 1.72 -1.69 -30.98
CA GLN A 771 0.32 -1.44 -30.62
C GLN A 771 -0.33 -2.79 -30.28
N PRO A 772 -0.90 -2.94 -29.08
CA PRO A 772 -1.51 -4.19 -28.67
C PRO A 772 -2.77 -4.48 -29.49
N PRO A 773 -3.16 -5.76 -29.66
CA PRO A 773 -4.44 -6.12 -30.26
C PRO A 773 -5.61 -5.45 -29.55
N SER A 774 -6.62 -5.06 -30.32
CA SER A 774 -7.90 -4.54 -29.83
C SER A 774 -8.67 -5.61 -29.04
N ALA A 775 -9.58 -5.17 -28.17
CA ALA A 775 -10.45 -6.08 -27.41
C ALA A 775 -11.24 -7.04 -28.33
N ALA A 776 -11.66 -6.57 -29.51
CA ALA A 776 -12.34 -7.40 -30.51
C ALA A 776 -11.44 -8.49 -31.11
N GLU A 777 -10.17 -8.19 -31.36
CA GLU A 777 -9.19 -9.18 -31.82
C GLU A 777 -8.92 -10.23 -30.74
N ILE A 778 -8.79 -9.81 -29.47
CA ILE A 778 -8.64 -10.72 -28.33
C ILE A 778 -9.86 -11.62 -28.19
N ALA A 779 -11.08 -11.06 -28.26
CA ALA A 779 -12.32 -11.83 -28.17
C ALA A 779 -12.41 -12.89 -29.27
N ALA A 780 -12.08 -12.54 -30.52
CA ALA A 780 -12.09 -13.48 -31.63
C ALA A 780 -11.11 -14.65 -31.42
N ILE A 781 -9.92 -14.38 -30.86
CA ILE A 781 -8.94 -15.41 -30.50
C ILE A 781 -9.47 -16.30 -29.38
N CYS A 782 -10.03 -15.72 -28.32
CA CYS A 782 -10.60 -16.47 -27.21
C CYS A 782 -11.77 -17.37 -27.64
N GLU A 783 -12.63 -16.90 -28.54
CA GLU A 783 -13.84 -17.62 -29.01
C GLU A 783 -13.55 -18.67 -30.10
N SER A 784 -12.32 -18.74 -30.61
CA SER A 784 -11.92 -19.67 -31.68
C SER A 784 -11.77 -21.14 -31.24
N ALA A 785 -11.92 -21.44 -29.95
CA ALA A 785 -11.77 -22.78 -29.40
C ALA A 785 -12.71 -23.79 -30.09
N SER A 786 -12.16 -24.93 -30.55
CA SER A 786 -12.97 -26.02 -31.10
C SER A 786 -12.27 -27.39 -30.94
N GLY A 787 -13.05 -28.46 -30.85
CA GLY A 787 -12.53 -29.82 -30.72
C GLY A 787 -11.93 -30.14 -29.33
N SER A 788 -10.94 -31.02 -29.29
CA SER A 788 -10.28 -31.52 -28.08
C SER A 788 -8.84 -31.01 -27.89
N GLU A 789 -8.49 -29.93 -28.60
CA GLU A 789 -7.16 -29.29 -28.52
C GLU A 789 -7.25 -28.03 -27.67
N ILE A 790 -6.21 -27.78 -26.86
CA ILE A 790 -6.13 -26.56 -26.05
C ILE A 790 -6.07 -25.36 -27.00
N ASN A 791 -6.80 -24.28 -26.68
CA ASN A 791 -6.71 -23.05 -27.44
C ASN A 791 -5.39 -22.33 -27.12
N ARG A 792 -4.31 -22.73 -27.80
CA ARG A 792 -2.95 -22.23 -27.56
C ARG A 792 -2.79 -20.75 -27.91
N GLU A 793 -3.53 -20.25 -28.90
CA GLU A 793 -3.50 -18.81 -29.26
C GLU A 793 -4.11 -17.94 -28.15
N ALA A 794 -5.16 -18.43 -27.47
CA ALA A 794 -5.76 -17.75 -26.32
C ALA A 794 -4.83 -17.64 -25.11
N LEU A 795 -3.82 -18.50 -24.97
CA LEU A 795 -2.90 -18.48 -23.81
C LEU A 795 -2.08 -17.18 -23.70
N ALA A 796 -1.96 -16.40 -24.78
CA ALA A 796 -1.31 -15.09 -24.76
C ALA A 796 -2.18 -13.98 -24.16
N TYR A 797 -3.48 -14.24 -23.93
CA TYR A 797 -4.47 -13.22 -23.57
C TYR A 797 -5.30 -13.62 -22.34
N ASN A 798 -5.92 -12.60 -21.74
CA ASN A 798 -6.85 -12.74 -20.63
C ASN A 798 -8.27 -12.90 -21.18
N CYS A 799 -8.70 -14.15 -21.37
CA CYS A 799 -10.01 -14.47 -21.91
C CYS A 799 -11.09 -14.35 -20.83
N SER A 800 -12.29 -13.91 -21.23
CA SER A 800 -13.38 -13.67 -20.28
C SER A 800 -13.95 -14.94 -19.63
N LYS A 801 -13.84 -16.10 -20.30
CA LYS A 801 -14.37 -17.39 -19.84
C LYS A 801 -13.29 -18.45 -19.74
N LEU A 802 -13.43 -19.35 -18.78
CA LEU A 802 -12.53 -20.49 -18.60
C LEU A 802 -12.57 -21.43 -19.81
N SER A 803 -13.77 -21.65 -20.37
CA SER A 803 -13.95 -22.52 -21.55
C SER A 803 -13.21 -22.05 -22.80
N HIS A 804 -12.88 -20.77 -22.92
CA HIS A 804 -12.14 -20.22 -24.07
C HIS A 804 -10.74 -20.82 -24.22
N TYR A 805 -10.15 -21.33 -23.14
CA TYR A 805 -8.84 -22.00 -23.18
C TYR A 805 -8.92 -23.48 -23.59
N ASN A 806 -10.10 -24.08 -23.57
CA ASN A 806 -10.36 -25.49 -23.89
C ASN A 806 -9.45 -26.50 -23.15
N LEU A 807 -9.25 -26.32 -21.83
CA LEU A 807 -8.33 -27.15 -21.03
C LEU A 807 -8.92 -28.51 -20.62
N PHE A 808 -10.23 -28.56 -20.38
CA PHE A 808 -10.93 -29.74 -19.83
C PHE A 808 -11.68 -30.51 -20.92
N ALA A 809 -11.72 -31.84 -20.81
CA ALA A 809 -12.45 -32.68 -21.76
C ALA A 809 -13.98 -32.47 -21.64
N ASP A 810 -14.45 -32.26 -20.40
CA ASP A 810 -15.78 -31.73 -20.10
C ASP A 810 -15.63 -30.31 -19.54
N GLN A 811 -16.11 -29.31 -20.29
CA GLN A 811 -16.03 -27.91 -19.88
C GLN A 811 -16.86 -27.59 -18.62
N THR A 812 -17.75 -28.49 -18.21
CA THR A 812 -18.57 -28.35 -17.00
C THR A 812 -17.99 -29.07 -15.78
N ASP A 813 -16.96 -29.90 -15.95
CA ASP A 813 -16.27 -30.59 -14.86
C ASP A 813 -14.74 -30.43 -14.95
N PRO A 814 -14.16 -29.44 -14.26
CA PRO A 814 -12.73 -29.19 -14.29
C PRO A 814 -11.91 -30.18 -13.44
N ARG A 815 -12.56 -31.20 -12.85
CA ARG A 815 -11.92 -32.16 -11.92
C ARG A 815 -11.52 -33.46 -12.61
N SER A 816 -12.15 -33.79 -13.73
CA SER A 816 -11.93 -35.05 -14.43
C SER A 816 -11.91 -34.87 -15.95
N GLY A 817 -11.00 -35.60 -16.62
CA GLY A 817 -10.83 -35.53 -18.07
C GLY A 817 -10.15 -34.24 -18.54
N PHE A 818 -8.96 -34.37 -19.14
CA PHE A 818 -8.14 -33.23 -19.55
C PHE A 818 -7.79 -33.35 -21.03
N ASN A 819 -7.78 -32.23 -21.74
CA ASN A 819 -7.36 -32.21 -23.15
C ASN A 819 -5.82 -32.36 -23.27
N GLU A 820 -5.41 -32.83 -24.45
CA GLU A 820 -4.03 -33.16 -24.84
C GLU A 820 -3.35 -34.22 -23.96
N ASP A 821 -2.81 -33.85 -22.80
CA ASP A 821 -2.20 -34.78 -21.83
C ASP A 821 -2.04 -34.04 -20.48
N GLY A 822 -3.12 -33.41 -20.01
CA GLY A 822 -3.13 -32.74 -18.70
C GLY A 822 -2.84 -33.75 -17.57
N VAL A 823 -1.87 -33.42 -16.70
CA VAL A 823 -1.43 -34.34 -15.63
C VAL A 823 -1.90 -33.82 -14.28
N LEU A 824 -2.69 -34.62 -13.56
CA LEU A 824 -3.05 -34.34 -12.18
C LEU A 824 -1.83 -34.44 -11.27
N TYR A 825 -1.74 -33.55 -10.29
CA TYR A 825 -0.76 -33.69 -9.22
C TYR A 825 -1.28 -33.14 -7.90
N ASP A 826 -0.67 -33.58 -6.81
CA ASP A 826 -0.94 -33.11 -5.46
C ASP A 826 0.36 -32.84 -4.69
N LEU A 827 0.22 -32.12 -3.59
CA LEU A 827 1.35 -31.69 -2.75
C LEU A 827 1.40 -32.49 -1.46
N VAL A 828 2.60 -32.67 -0.90
CA VAL A 828 2.75 -33.35 0.40
C VAL A 828 2.05 -32.59 1.53
N THR A 829 2.31 -31.29 1.62
CA THR A 829 1.59 -30.36 2.49
C THR A 829 1.04 -29.28 1.56
N PRO A 830 -0.29 -29.17 1.37
CA PRO A 830 -0.88 -28.15 0.51
C PRO A 830 -1.05 -26.82 1.26
N LEU A 831 -1.03 -25.71 0.51
CA LEU A 831 -1.43 -24.40 1.04
C LEU A 831 -2.87 -24.50 1.55
N PHE A 832 -3.19 -23.91 2.70
CA PHE A 832 -4.52 -23.94 3.31
C PHE A 832 -5.46 -22.90 2.68
N SER A 833 -6.71 -23.27 2.40
CA SER A 833 -7.73 -22.32 1.95
C SER A 833 -9.12 -22.75 2.40
N ASP A 834 -9.50 -22.37 3.62
CA ASP A 834 -10.83 -22.65 4.22
C ASP A 834 -11.32 -24.10 4.06
N TYR A 835 -10.41 -25.06 4.22
CA TYR A 835 -10.68 -26.50 4.03
C TYR A 835 -11.15 -26.90 2.61
N ALA A 836 -10.96 -26.05 1.60
CA ALA A 836 -11.20 -26.39 0.21
C ALA A 836 -10.26 -27.52 -0.26
N VAL A 837 -10.83 -28.48 -0.98
CA VAL A 837 -10.11 -29.50 -1.74
C VAL A 837 -9.65 -28.90 -3.07
N LYS A 838 -8.45 -29.28 -3.51
CA LYS A 838 -7.79 -28.65 -4.66
C LYS A 838 -7.36 -29.69 -5.69
N TYR A 839 -7.91 -29.58 -6.89
CA TYR A 839 -7.48 -30.33 -8.06
C TYR A 839 -6.48 -29.48 -8.83
N ARG A 840 -5.28 -30.01 -9.08
CA ARG A 840 -4.22 -29.28 -9.79
C ARG A 840 -3.84 -30.07 -11.03
N VAL A 841 -3.92 -29.41 -12.17
CA VAL A 841 -3.62 -30.02 -13.47
C VAL A 841 -2.52 -29.24 -14.14
N LEU A 842 -1.48 -29.94 -14.59
CA LEU A 842 -0.36 -29.40 -15.33
C LEU A 842 -0.55 -29.66 -16.83
N PHE A 843 -0.58 -28.58 -17.63
CA PHE A 843 -0.60 -28.62 -19.08
C PHE A 843 0.69 -28.04 -19.64
N LEU A 844 1.58 -28.89 -20.16
CA LEU A 844 2.79 -28.46 -20.85
C LEU A 844 2.52 -28.22 -22.35
N PRO A 845 3.31 -27.38 -23.03
CA PRO A 845 3.29 -27.31 -24.49
C PRO A 845 3.64 -28.68 -25.12
N PRO A 846 3.08 -29.03 -26.29
CA PRO A 846 3.37 -30.31 -26.93
C PRO A 846 4.86 -30.49 -27.23
N GLY A 847 5.43 -31.63 -26.82
CA GLY A 847 6.85 -31.96 -27.04
C GLY A 847 7.85 -31.26 -26.11
N GLU A 848 7.38 -30.37 -25.23
CA GLU A 848 8.20 -29.70 -24.24
C GLU A 848 8.19 -30.41 -22.88
N SER A 849 9.21 -30.16 -22.06
CA SER A 849 9.34 -30.73 -20.71
C SER A 849 9.67 -29.65 -19.68
N ALA A 850 9.19 -29.82 -18.46
CA ALA A 850 9.71 -29.06 -17.32
C ALA A 850 11.15 -29.49 -17.02
N SER A 851 11.97 -28.58 -16.51
CA SER A 851 13.34 -28.86 -16.07
C SER A 851 13.39 -29.06 -14.55
N TRP A 852 14.15 -30.06 -14.13
CA TRP A 852 14.41 -30.33 -12.72
C TRP A 852 15.22 -29.20 -12.08
N VAL A 853 14.66 -28.60 -11.03
CA VAL A 853 15.37 -27.67 -10.16
C VAL A 853 15.07 -28.04 -8.71
N GLU A 854 16.12 -28.34 -7.94
CA GLU A 854 16.01 -28.65 -6.51
C GLU A 854 16.44 -27.43 -5.69
N GLY A 855 15.54 -26.96 -4.82
CA GLY A 855 15.81 -25.83 -3.95
C GLY A 855 16.93 -26.09 -2.94
N ASN A 856 17.59 -25.00 -2.54
CA ASN A 856 18.69 -24.97 -1.58
C ASN A 856 18.70 -23.61 -0.86
N ILE A 857 19.69 -23.36 -0.01
CA ILE A 857 19.77 -22.10 0.77
C ILE A 857 19.85 -20.82 -0.09
N SER A 858 20.44 -20.89 -1.29
CA SER A 858 20.58 -19.75 -2.21
C SER A 858 19.37 -19.56 -3.11
N SER A 859 18.55 -20.60 -3.30
CA SER A 859 17.29 -20.56 -4.05
C SER A 859 16.21 -21.33 -3.29
N PRO A 860 15.82 -20.83 -2.08
CA PRO A 860 14.96 -21.58 -1.17
C PRO A 860 13.57 -21.77 -1.76
N ASN A 861 13.14 -20.91 -2.67
CA ASN A 861 11.83 -20.97 -3.28
C ASN A 861 11.79 -21.62 -4.66
N ALA A 862 12.90 -22.19 -5.13
CA ALA A 862 12.96 -22.88 -6.41
C ALA A 862 11.89 -23.97 -6.55
N THR A 863 11.20 -23.95 -7.68
CA THR A 863 10.23 -24.95 -8.15
C THR A 863 10.80 -25.64 -9.39
N LEU A 864 10.11 -26.66 -9.90
CA LEU A 864 10.37 -27.09 -11.28
C LEU A 864 10.28 -25.87 -12.22
N ASP A 865 11.16 -25.82 -13.21
CA ASP A 865 11.19 -24.76 -14.20
C ASP A 865 10.35 -25.18 -15.42
N PHE A 866 9.40 -24.35 -15.84
CA PHE A 866 8.43 -24.71 -16.87
C PHE A 866 8.63 -23.88 -18.14
N PRO A 867 8.45 -24.47 -19.33
CA PRO A 867 8.53 -23.75 -20.59
C PRO A 867 7.37 -22.74 -20.77
N VAL A 868 7.58 -21.72 -21.60
CA VAL A 868 6.51 -20.78 -22.02
C VAL A 868 5.37 -21.56 -22.69
N GLY A 869 4.13 -21.19 -22.39
CA GLY A 869 2.91 -21.89 -22.82
C GLY A 869 2.43 -22.95 -21.84
N THR A 870 3.10 -23.12 -20.69
CA THR A 870 2.62 -23.96 -19.59
C THR A 870 1.41 -23.32 -18.92
N VAL A 871 0.41 -24.16 -18.59
CA VAL A 871 -0.75 -23.77 -17.77
C VAL A 871 -0.83 -24.68 -16.55
N ILE A 872 -0.97 -24.09 -15.37
CA ILE A 872 -1.36 -24.80 -14.15
C ILE A 872 -2.78 -24.35 -13.80
N ALA A 873 -3.74 -25.27 -13.92
CA ALA A 873 -5.11 -25.05 -13.50
C ALA A 873 -5.32 -25.59 -12.08
N LYS A 874 -5.91 -24.79 -11.20
CA LYS A 874 -6.19 -25.13 -9.81
C LYS A 874 -7.65 -24.88 -9.48
N THR A 875 -8.42 -25.95 -9.36
CA THR A 875 -9.85 -25.91 -9.03
C THR A 875 -10.06 -26.08 -7.53
N PHE A 876 -10.84 -25.19 -6.92
CA PHE A 876 -11.21 -25.21 -5.51
C PHE A 876 -12.65 -25.69 -5.35
N ALA A 877 -12.83 -26.77 -4.59
CA ALA A 877 -14.11 -27.40 -4.34
C ALA A 877 -14.32 -27.68 -2.85
N PHE A 878 -15.57 -27.65 -2.41
CA PHE A 878 -15.97 -27.93 -1.03
C PHE A 878 -16.77 -29.22 -0.96
N ARG A 879 -16.34 -30.12 -0.07
CA ARG A 879 -16.96 -31.42 0.15
C ARG A 879 -18.04 -31.35 1.22
N ASP A 880 -19.16 -32.02 0.98
CA ASP A 880 -20.18 -32.31 1.98
C ASP A 880 -20.53 -33.80 1.89
N ARG A 881 -20.35 -34.54 2.99
CA ARG A 881 -20.67 -35.97 3.09
C ARG A 881 -22.12 -36.31 2.75
N ASN A 882 -23.03 -35.33 2.79
CA ASN A 882 -24.44 -35.49 2.47
C ASN A 882 -24.77 -35.11 1.01
N ALA A 883 -23.82 -34.49 0.29
CA ALA A 883 -23.98 -34.14 -1.11
C ALA A 883 -23.45 -35.26 -2.01
N ALA A 884 -24.10 -35.44 -3.16
CA ALA A 884 -23.67 -36.41 -4.16
C ALA A 884 -22.47 -35.91 -4.99
N ASP A 885 -22.26 -34.59 -5.03
CA ASP A 885 -21.18 -33.94 -5.76
C ASP A 885 -20.53 -32.83 -4.91
N GLU A 886 -19.29 -32.50 -5.22
CA GLU A 886 -18.55 -31.40 -4.57
C GLU A 886 -19.00 -30.04 -5.11
N ASN A 887 -19.06 -29.04 -4.24
CA ASN A 887 -19.37 -27.67 -4.65
C ASN A 887 -18.13 -27.00 -5.24
N VAL A 888 -18.04 -26.94 -6.57
CA VAL A 888 -16.97 -26.24 -7.31
C VAL A 888 -17.21 -24.73 -7.26
N VAL A 889 -16.23 -23.98 -6.74
CA VAL A 889 -16.38 -22.54 -6.50
C VAL A 889 -15.59 -21.71 -7.50
N GLU A 890 -14.31 -22.03 -7.69
CA GLU A 890 -13.42 -21.29 -8.58
C GLU A 890 -12.37 -22.21 -9.22
N THR A 891 -11.84 -21.78 -10.36
CA THR A 891 -10.63 -22.33 -10.98
C THR A 891 -9.64 -21.20 -11.21
N ARG A 892 -8.42 -21.34 -10.68
CA ARG A 892 -7.33 -20.39 -10.90
C ARG A 892 -6.38 -20.92 -11.96
N LEU A 893 -6.03 -20.09 -12.93
CA LEU A 893 -5.04 -20.38 -13.94
C LEU A 893 -3.74 -19.63 -13.61
N LEU A 894 -2.61 -20.33 -13.67
CA LEU A 894 -1.29 -19.72 -13.81
C LEU A 894 -0.80 -20.04 -15.22
N ILE A 895 -0.59 -19.01 -16.05
CA ILE A 895 -0.18 -19.17 -17.45
C ILE A 895 1.21 -18.57 -17.62
N HIS A 896 2.17 -19.37 -18.13
CA HIS A 896 3.52 -18.90 -18.44
C HIS A 896 3.57 -18.29 -19.85
N ARG A 897 3.85 -17.00 -19.96
CA ARG A 897 3.80 -16.23 -21.21
C ARG A 897 5.17 -15.69 -21.62
N ALA A 898 5.33 -15.44 -22.91
CA ALA A 898 6.47 -14.68 -23.42
C ALA A 898 6.31 -13.19 -23.08
N GLY A 899 7.40 -12.55 -22.65
CA GLY A 899 7.50 -11.11 -22.39
C GLY A 899 8.32 -10.38 -23.47
N GLN A 900 8.50 -9.07 -23.32
CA GLN A 900 9.30 -8.28 -24.26
C GLN A 900 10.79 -8.59 -24.15
N GLY A 901 11.53 -8.40 -25.26
CA GLY A 901 12.99 -8.55 -25.28
C GLY A 901 13.50 -9.98 -25.02
N GLY A 902 12.63 -11.00 -25.16
CA GLY A 902 12.96 -12.40 -24.88
C GLY A 902 12.81 -12.82 -23.41
N SER A 903 12.20 -11.97 -22.57
CA SER A 903 11.80 -12.34 -21.21
C SER A 903 10.57 -13.26 -21.21
N SER A 904 10.19 -13.78 -20.04
CA SER A 904 8.93 -14.48 -19.82
C SER A 904 8.36 -14.10 -18.45
N PHE A 905 7.05 -14.25 -18.28
CA PHE A 905 6.37 -13.98 -17.02
C PHE A 905 5.18 -14.93 -16.84
N TRP A 906 4.80 -15.15 -15.59
CA TRP A 906 3.58 -15.86 -15.24
C TRP A 906 2.45 -14.89 -14.97
N GLU A 907 1.23 -15.23 -15.36
CA GLU A 907 0.04 -14.45 -15.05
C GLU A 907 -1.02 -15.34 -14.40
N GLY A 908 -1.49 -14.89 -13.24
CA GLY A 908 -2.47 -15.54 -12.40
C GLY A 908 -3.85 -14.92 -12.57
N MET A 909 -4.87 -15.76 -12.76
CA MET A 909 -6.26 -15.33 -12.89
C MET A 909 -7.20 -16.29 -12.18
N ALA A 910 -8.19 -15.77 -11.46
CA ALA A 910 -9.28 -16.55 -10.90
C ALA A 910 -10.53 -16.51 -11.80
N TYR A 911 -11.18 -17.66 -11.96
CA TYR A 911 -12.45 -17.81 -12.67
C TYR A 911 -13.51 -18.34 -11.71
N VAL A 912 -14.65 -17.65 -11.60
CA VAL A 912 -15.75 -18.01 -10.71
C VAL A 912 -16.78 -18.83 -11.47
N TRP A 913 -17.09 -20.02 -10.95
CA TRP A 913 -18.08 -20.91 -11.57
C TRP A 913 -19.50 -20.37 -11.42
N ARG A 914 -20.24 -20.36 -12.53
CA ARG A 914 -21.66 -20.00 -12.56
C ARG A 914 -22.49 -21.00 -11.76
N ALA A 915 -23.64 -20.54 -11.24
CA ALA A 915 -24.52 -21.36 -10.41
C ALA A 915 -25.07 -22.61 -11.12
N ASP A 916 -25.14 -22.59 -12.45
CA ASP A 916 -25.59 -23.72 -13.27
C ASP A 916 -24.46 -24.68 -13.67
N GLY A 917 -23.20 -24.37 -13.29
CA GLY A 917 -22.02 -25.16 -13.65
C GLY A 917 -21.65 -25.11 -15.14
N SER A 918 -22.25 -24.21 -15.93
CA SER A 918 -22.05 -24.16 -17.39
C SER A 918 -20.65 -23.71 -17.81
N ASP A 919 -20.04 -22.82 -17.04
CA ASP A 919 -18.71 -22.24 -17.29
C ASP A 919 -18.26 -21.45 -16.04
N ALA A 920 -17.08 -20.83 -16.13
CA ALA A 920 -16.58 -19.88 -15.15
C ALA A 920 -16.12 -18.57 -15.81
N ASP A 921 -16.41 -17.44 -15.17
CA ASP A 921 -16.09 -16.09 -15.64
C ASP A 921 -14.90 -15.51 -14.88
N ILE A 922 -14.02 -14.76 -15.55
CA ILE A 922 -12.84 -14.13 -14.93
C ILE A 922 -13.25 -13.12 -13.83
N ALA A 923 -12.61 -13.21 -12.67
CA ALA A 923 -12.89 -12.36 -11.51
C ALA A 923 -11.93 -11.15 -11.43
N LEU A 924 -12.07 -10.18 -12.34
CA LEU A 924 -11.19 -8.99 -12.39
C LEU A 924 -11.19 -8.19 -11.07
N ALA A 925 -12.36 -8.02 -10.46
CA ALA A 925 -12.52 -7.37 -9.16
C ALA A 925 -12.53 -8.35 -7.97
N GLY A 926 -12.14 -9.61 -8.19
CA GLY A 926 -12.19 -10.66 -7.17
C GLY A 926 -13.63 -10.97 -6.73
N GLY A 927 -13.80 -11.48 -5.52
CA GLY A 927 -15.12 -11.70 -4.93
C GLY A 927 -15.10 -12.48 -3.62
N SER A 928 -16.27 -12.72 -3.06
CA SER A 928 -16.47 -13.58 -1.90
C SER A 928 -17.59 -14.59 -2.16
N LYS A 929 -17.55 -15.76 -1.51
CA LYS A 929 -18.62 -16.75 -1.58
C LYS A 929 -18.91 -17.37 -0.21
N ALA A 930 -20.17 -17.66 0.05
CA ALA A 930 -20.55 -18.51 1.18
C ALA A 930 -20.28 -19.98 0.84
N VAL A 931 -19.58 -20.67 1.73
CA VAL A 931 -19.16 -22.07 1.57
C VAL A 931 -19.29 -22.83 2.87
N SER A 932 -19.49 -24.14 2.76
CA SER A 932 -19.56 -25.08 3.88
C SER A 932 -18.83 -26.37 3.53
N TRP A 933 -18.26 -27.02 4.53
CA TRP A 933 -17.57 -28.29 4.38
C TRP A 933 -17.97 -29.27 5.49
N ASP A 934 -18.07 -30.54 5.12
CA ASP A 934 -18.25 -31.66 6.05
C ASP A 934 -17.64 -32.93 5.42
N PHE A 935 -16.38 -33.25 5.73
CA PHE A 935 -15.67 -34.39 5.13
C PHE A 935 -14.67 -35.03 6.09
N ASP A 936 -14.33 -36.29 5.83
CA ASP A 936 -13.24 -37.00 6.51
C ASP A 936 -11.94 -36.79 5.73
N ASP A 937 -10.81 -36.66 6.42
CA ASP A 937 -9.51 -36.47 5.75
C ASP A 937 -9.26 -37.60 4.74
N ALA A 938 -8.74 -37.23 3.55
CA ALA A 938 -8.46 -38.18 2.49
C ALA A 938 -7.19 -39.00 2.76
N ASP A 939 -6.32 -38.53 3.64
CA ASP A 939 -5.13 -39.25 4.05
C ASP A 939 -5.49 -40.34 5.08
N PRO A 940 -5.27 -41.64 4.80
CA PRO A 940 -5.62 -42.72 5.72
C PRO A 940 -4.81 -42.70 7.02
N ASP A 941 -3.69 -41.99 7.09
CA ASP A 941 -2.90 -41.81 8.32
C ASP A 941 -3.47 -40.69 9.22
N VAL A 942 -4.50 -39.95 8.76
CA VAL A 942 -5.12 -38.84 9.48
C VAL A 942 -6.56 -39.22 9.85
N SER A 943 -6.79 -39.45 11.14
CA SER A 943 -8.13 -39.74 11.68
C SER A 943 -8.84 -38.45 12.10
N ALA A 944 -9.20 -37.60 11.14
CA ALA A 944 -9.89 -36.33 11.38
C ALA A 944 -11.14 -36.16 10.50
N THR A 945 -12.13 -35.48 11.06
CA THR A 945 -13.35 -35.05 10.38
C THR A 945 -13.43 -33.54 10.47
N TYR A 946 -13.54 -32.86 9.33
CA TYR A 946 -13.63 -31.42 9.23
C TYR A 946 -15.05 -30.98 8.94
N LYS A 947 -15.60 -30.13 9.81
CA LYS A 947 -16.94 -29.57 9.65
C LYS A 947 -16.96 -28.09 9.96
N GLY A 948 -17.48 -27.27 9.05
CA GLY A 948 -17.55 -25.83 9.22
C GLY A 948 -18.17 -25.09 8.04
N SER A 949 -18.20 -23.77 8.15
CA SER A 949 -18.70 -22.87 7.10
C SER A 949 -18.14 -21.47 7.28
N THR A 950 -18.09 -20.70 6.19
CA THR A 950 -17.78 -19.27 6.18
C THR A 950 -18.62 -18.58 5.12
N ASN A 951 -19.05 -17.35 5.40
CA ASN A 951 -19.76 -16.53 4.41
C ASN A 951 -18.79 -15.69 3.56
N ARG A 952 -17.47 -15.81 3.80
CA ARG A 952 -16.44 -14.90 3.29
C ARG A 952 -15.26 -15.63 2.65
N TYR A 953 -15.50 -16.76 1.97
CA TYR A 953 -14.44 -17.39 1.19
C TYR A 953 -13.95 -16.41 0.13
N ALA A 954 -12.68 -15.99 0.21
CA ALA A 954 -12.13 -14.94 -0.62
C ALA A 954 -11.61 -15.48 -1.96
N ILE A 955 -12.06 -14.86 -3.04
CA ILE A 955 -11.61 -15.09 -4.42
C ILE A 955 -10.76 -13.87 -4.82
N PRO A 956 -9.46 -14.05 -5.10
CA PRO A 956 -8.55 -12.94 -5.31
C PRO A 956 -8.79 -12.23 -6.64
N THR A 957 -8.46 -10.94 -6.70
CA THR A 957 -8.25 -10.24 -7.97
C THR A 957 -6.99 -10.81 -8.66
N PRO A 958 -6.80 -10.60 -9.98
CA PRO A 958 -5.57 -10.97 -10.65
C PRO A 958 -4.33 -10.30 -10.03
N ASN A 959 -4.40 -9.01 -9.70
CA ASN A 959 -3.27 -8.29 -9.08
C ASN A 959 -2.92 -8.83 -7.68
N GLN A 960 -3.88 -9.41 -6.96
CA GLN A 960 -3.65 -10.05 -5.66
C GLN A 960 -2.93 -11.41 -5.77
N CYS A 961 -2.84 -12.04 -6.95
CA CYS A 961 -1.99 -13.23 -7.13
C CYS A 961 -0.52 -12.90 -6.84
N GLY A 962 -0.08 -11.71 -7.25
CA GLY A 962 1.27 -11.21 -7.02
C GLY A 962 1.64 -11.14 -5.53
N ASN A 963 0.65 -10.97 -4.64
CA ASN A 963 0.86 -10.92 -3.19
C ASN A 963 1.50 -12.19 -2.62
N CYS A 964 1.35 -13.32 -3.31
CA CYS A 964 2.02 -14.57 -2.93
C CYS A 964 3.08 -15.01 -3.93
N HIS A 965 2.90 -14.66 -5.20
CA HIS A 965 3.66 -15.26 -6.29
C HIS A 965 4.87 -14.43 -6.75
N ASN A 966 4.87 -13.11 -6.55
CA ASN A 966 5.97 -12.23 -6.93
C ASN A 966 7.21 -12.54 -6.08
N ASN A 967 8.22 -13.18 -6.68
CA ASN A 967 9.52 -13.39 -6.06
C ASN A 967 10.64 -13.19 -7.08
N GLU A 968 11.67 -12.43 -6.71
CA GLU A 968 12.80 -12.15 -7.61
C GLU A 968 13.73 -13.36 -7.84
N ASP A 969 13.61 -14.44 -7.07
CA ASP A 969 14.36 -15.69 -7.28
C ASP A 969 13.65 -16.67 -8.23
N ARG A 970 12.56 -16.24 -8.87
CA ARG A 970 11.78 -17.01 -9.84
C ARG A 970 11.61 -16.24 -11.15
N GLN A 971 11.00 -16.91 -12.13
CA GLN A 971 10.46 -16.23 -13.31
C GLN A 971 9.49 -15.12 -12.88
N ALA A 972 9.50 -13.99 -13.57
CA ALA A 972 8.72 -12.81 -13.21
C ALA A 972 7.21 -13.08 -13.19
N GLY A 973 6.46 -12.25 -12.46
CA GLY A 973 5.01 -12.39 -12.31
C GLY A 973 4.60 -13.53 -11.36
N ASP A 974 3.50 -14.21 -11.70
CA ASP A 974 2.82 -15.14 -10.81
C ASP A 974 3.40 -16.58 -10.78
N ALA A 975 4.72 -16.73 -10.66
CA ALA A 975 5.39 -18.02 -10.74
C ALA A 975 4.85 -19.05 -9.72
N PRO A 976 4.70 -20.34 -10.08
CA PRO A 976 4.03 -21.31 -9.24
C PRO A 976 4.80 -21.59 -7.94
N ILE A 977 4.10 -21.68 -6.81
CA ILE A 977 4.72 -21.90 -5.47
C ILE A 977 4.83 -23.39 -5.11
N GLY A 978 3.81 -24.17 -5.50
CA GLY A 978 3.60 -25.55 -5.07
C GLY A 978 4.52 -26.63 -5.67
N PRO A 979 4.82 -26.64 -6.99
CA PRO A 979 5.48 -27.76 -7.66
C PRO A 979 7.00 -27.76 -7.43
N LYS A 980 7.38 -27.84 -6.15
CA LYS A 980 8.75 -28.01 -5.67
C LYS A 980 9.03 -29.50 -5.58
N VAL A 981 10.23 -29.95 -5.94
CA VAL A 981 10.64 -31.37 -5.80
C VAL A 981 10.24 -31.95 -4.44
N ARG A 982 10.55 -31.23 -3.35
CA ARG A 982 10.25 -31.62 -1.97
C ARG A 982 8.76 -31.67 -1.61
N ASN A 983 7.91 -30.96 -2.35
CA ASN A 983 6.45 -30.98 -2.20
C ASN A 983 5.75 -31.92 -3.18
N MET A 984 6.45 -32.38 -4.22
CA MET A 984 5.93 -33.32 -5.22
C MET A 984 6.34 -34.76 -4.95
N ASN A 985 7.40 -34.98 -4.16
CA ASN A 985 7.95 -36.29 -3.81
C ASN A 985 7.02 -37.07 -2.87
N ARG A 986 5.93 -37.62 -3.42
CA ARG A 986 4.96 -38.51 -2.78
C ARG A 986 4.38 -39.47 -3.80
N ALA A 987 3.73 -40.51 -3.30
CA ALA A 987 2.86 -41.35 -4.10
C ALA A 987 1.55 -40.62 -4.48
N PHE A 988 1.06 -40.90 -5.68
CA PHE A 988 -0.25 -40.52 -6.20
C PHE A 988 -0.80 -41.68 -7.05
N ASP A 989 -2.11 -41.90 -7.03
CA ASP A 989 -2.75 -42.97 -7.79
C ASP A 989 -3.38 -42.42 -9.07
N TYR A 990 -2.79 -42.78 -10.21
CA TYR A 990 -3.27 -42.41 -11.54
C TYR A 990 -4.26 -43.45 -12.14
N GLY A 991 -4.79 -44.36 -11.32
CA GLY A 991 -5.73 -45.42 -11.71
C GLY A 991 -5.08 -46.79 -11.94
N ASN A 992 -3.75 -46.88 -11.88
CA ASN A 992 -2.98 -48.12 -11.98
C ASN A 992 -2.25 -48.48 -10.68
N GLY A 993 -2.64 -47.85 -9.56
CA GLY A 993 -2.01 -47.98 -8.26
C GLY A 993 -1.05 -46.81 -7.95
N PRO A 994 -0.56 -46.71 -6.70
CA PRO A 994 0.29 -45.60 -6.28
C PRO A 994 1.65 -45.60 -6.98
N GLU A 995 2.02 -44.46 -7.55
CA GLU A 995 3.32 -44.19 -8.18
C GLU A 995 3.88 -42.86 -7.67
N ASN A 996 5.21 -42.71 -7.59
CA ASN A 996 5.80 -41.41 -7.27
C ASN A 996 5.52 -40.39 -8.38
N GLN A 997 4.97 -39.23 -8.04
CA GLN A 997 4.57 -38.22 -9.04
C GLN A 997 5.73 -37.68 -9.87
N LEU A 998 6.93 -37.53 -9.29
CA LEU A 998 8.10 -37.08 -10.03
C LEU A 998 8.56 -38.16 -11.01
N GLN A 999 8.53 -39.44 -10.60
CA GLN A 999 8.84 -40.56 -11.49
C GLN A 999 7.83 -40.65 -12.64
N HIS A 1000 6.55 -40.48 -12.35
CA HIS A 1000 5.49 -40.46 -13.36
C HIS A 1000 5.75 -39.40 -14.44
N LEU A 1001 6.11 -38.17 -14.04
CA LEU A 1001 6.44 -37.10 -14.99
C LEU A 1001 7.69 -37.40 -15.82
N ILE A 1002 8.70 -38.07 -15.24
CA ILE A 1002 9.91 -38.51 -15.95
C ILE A 1002 9.54 -39.57 -17.00
N ASP A 1003 8.72 -40.55 -16.62
CA ASP A 1003 8.33 -41.67 -17.49
C ASP A 1003 7.43 -41.19 -18.65
N MET A 1004 6.63 -40.14 -18.43
CA MET A 1004 5.88 -39.44 -19.49
C MET A 1004 6.75 -38.52 -20.38
N GLY A 1005 8.04 -38.33 -20.07
CA GLY A 1005 8.91 -37.38 -20.78
C GLY A 1005 8.58 -35.91 -20.52
N LYS A 1006 7.77 -35.62 -19.49
CA LYS A 1006 7.31 -34.26 -19.12
C LYS A 1006 8.23 -33.57 -18.10
N LEU A 1007 9.22 -34.29 -17.57
CA LEU A 1007 10.24 -33.76 -16.66
C LEU A 1007 11.64 -34.23 -17.09
N SER A 1008 12.54 -33.30 -17.36
CA SER A 1008 13.92 -33.54 -17.79
C SER A 1008 14.94 -33.05 -16.76
N GLY A 1009 16.18 -33.54 -16.86
CA GLY A 1009 17.28 -33.14 -15.95
C GLY A 1009 17.24 -33.76 -14.55
N ALA A 1010 16.22 -34.59 -14.24
CA ALA A 1010 16.10 -35.24 -12.95
C ALA A 1010 17.17 -36.33 -12.72
N PRO A 1011 17.62 -36.55 -11.46
CA PRO A 1011 18.44 -37.70 -11.13
C PRO A 1011 17.63 -39.00 -11.21
N ASN A 1012 18.31 -40.15 -11.29
CA ASN A 1012 17.65 -41.44 -11.12
C ASN A 1012 17.08 -41.54 -9.69
N LEU A 1013 15.76 -41.71 -9.55
CA LEU A 1013 15.10 -41.75 -8.26
C LEU A 1013 15.19 -43.14 -7.62
N THR A 1014 15.52 -43.19 -6.33
CA THR A 1014 15.51 -44.43 -5.52
C THR A 1014 14.26 -44.44 -4.67
N LEU A 1015 13.24 -45.19 -5.11
CA LEU A 1015 11.95 -45.28 -4.43
C LEU A 1015 11.94 -46.32 -3.31
N ASP A 1016 11.33 -45.99 -2.17
CA ASP A 1016 11.04 -46.93 -1.10
C ASP A 1016 9.73 -47.72 -1.32
N ASN A 1017 9.33 -48.51 -0.33
CA ASN A 1017 8.10 -49.29 -0.39
C ASN A 1017 6.81 -48.45 -0.33
N LYS A 1018 6.91 -47.16 0.02
CA LYS A 1018 5.82 -46.18 0.00
C LYS A 1018 5.85 -45.30 -1.26
N GLN A 1019 6.67 -45.65 -2.25
CA GLN A 1019 6.87 -44.86 -3.47
C GLN A 1019 7.38 -43.44 -3.20
N VAL A 1020 8.18 -43.27 -2.14
CA VAL A 1020 8.87 -42.01 -1.83
C VAL A 1020 10.31 -42.09 -2.32
N ALA A 1021 10.77 -41.08 -3.05
CA ALA A 1021 12.16 -41.00 -3.49
C ALA A 1021 13.07 -40.61 -2.31
N THR A 1022 13.99 -41.51 -1.97
CA THR A 1022 14.85 -41.42 -0.78
C THR A 1022 16.15 -40.65 -1.02
N ASN A 1023 16.49 -40.35 -2.27
CA ASN A 1023 17.74 -39.69 -2.65
C ASN A 1023 17.59 -38.20 -3.03
N VAL A 1024 16.38 -37.65 -2.98
CA VAL A 1024 16.07 -36.23 -3.24
C VAL A 1024 15.29 -35.64 -2.06
N SER A 1025 15.12 -34.32 -2.04
CA SER A 1025 14.41 -33.66 -0.95
C SER A 1025 12.92 -34.03 -0.88
N ARG A 1026 12.37 -34.02 0.34
CA ARG A 1026 10.96 -34.25 0.70
C ARG A 1026 10.65 -33.52 2.01
N LEU A 1027 9.56 -32.74 2.01
CA LEU A 1027 8.92 -32.27 3.24
C LEU A 1027 8.02 -33.36 3.84
N PRO A 1028 7.83 -33.39 5.17
CA PRO A 1028 6.83 -34.26 5.78
C PRO A 1028 5.41 -33.71 5.54
N ARG A 1029 4.41 -34.59 5.67
CA ARG A 1029 3.01 -34.19 5.89
C ARG A 1029 2.89 -33.51 7.25
N PHE A 1030 2.47 -32.25 7.28
CA PHE A 1030 2.48 -31.45 8.51
C PHE A 1030 1.59 -32.04 9.63
N ASN A 1031 0.51 -32.75 9.29
CA ASN A 1031 -0.46 -33.32 10.23
C ASN A 1031 -0.20 -34.80 10.59
N VAL A 1032 0.87 -35.43 10.08
CA VAL A 1032 1.18 -36.85 10.35
C VAL A 1032 2.45 -36.98 11.22
N PRO A 1033 2.33 -37.26 12.53
CA PRO A 1033 3.48 -37.50 13.40
C PRO A 1033 4.37 -38.65 12.91
N GLY A 1034 5.68 -38.41 12.86
CA GLY A 1034 6.66 -39.40 12.41
C GLY A 1034 6.77 -39.55 10.89
N ASP A 1035 6.08 -38.74 10.08
CA ASP A 1035 6.22 -38.80 8.63
C ASP A 1035 7.65 -38.50 8.18
N SER A 1036 8.13 -39.26 7.20
CA SER A 1036 9.51 -39.17 6.75
C SER A 1036 9.78 -37.89 5.97
N TYR A 1037 10.91 -37.26 6.24
CA TYR A 1037 11.41 -36.08 5.54
C TYR A 1037 12.89 -36.24 5.17
N LYS A 1038 13.35 -35.46 4.19
CA LYS A 1038 14.75 -35.36 3.81
C LYS A 1038 14.99 -34.00 3.18
N ILE A 1039 15.93 -33.22 3.70
CA ILE A 1039 16.34 -31.95 3.08
C ILE A 1039 17.83 -32.04 2.78
N THR A 1040 18.20 -32.02 1.49
CA THR A 1040 19.55 -32.41 1.02
C THR A 1040 20.63 -31.38 1.33
N THR A 1041 20.25 -30.12 1.55
CA THR A 1041 21.17 -28.97 1.68
C THR A 1041 20.92 -28.12 2.94
N ALA A 1042 20.10 -28.61 3.88
CA ALA A 1042 19.84 -27.88 5.12
C ALA A 1042 21.03 -27.96 6.09
N GLU A 1043 21.21 -26.90 6.89
CA GLU A 1043 22.02 -26.94 8.09
C GLU A 1043 21.16 -27.47 9.25
N PRO A 1044 21.38 -28.70 9.74
CA PRO A 1044 20.49 -29.27 10.75
C PRO A 1044 20.74 -28.67 12.14
N ASP A 1045 19.72 -28.07 12.75
CA ASP A 1045 19.75 -27.64 14.16
C ASP A 1045 19.70 -28.83 15.14
N ARG A 1046 19.21 -29.99 14.68
CA ARG A 1046 18.95 -31.18 15.50
C ARG A 1046 19.34 -32.49 14.83
N VAL A 1047 19.47 -33.53 15.65
CA VAL A 1047 19.66 -34.91 15.17
C VAL A 1047 18.40 -35.34 14.40
N ALA A 1048 18.54 -35.63 13.10
CA ALA A 1048 17.44 -35.84 12.17
C ALA A 1048 16.41 -36.92 12.57
N ALA A 1049 16.77 -37.90 13.42
CA ALA A 1049 15.90 -39.00 13.81
C ALA A 1049 15.11 -38.78 15.13
N SER A 1050 15.15 -37.58 15.73
CA SER A 1050 14.42 -37.31 16.99
C SER A 1050 12.96 -36.92 16.77
N SER A 1051 12.12 -37.11 17.81
CA SER A 1051 10.73 -36.62 17.82
C SER A 1051 10.65 -35.10 17.66
N ASP A 1052 11.56 -34.36 18.28
CA ASP A 1052 11.63 -32.90 18.21
C ASP A 1052 11.96 -32.44 16.78
N ALA A 1053 12.90 -33.10 16.11
CA ALA A 1053 13.24 -32.80 14.72
C ALA A 1053 12.04 -33.07 13.80
N ASN A 1054 11.29 -34.16 14.04
CA ASN A 1054 10.07 -34.41 13.27
C ASN A 1054 8.99 -33.35 13.50
N LEU A 1055 8.76 -32.92 14.74
CA LEU A 1055 7.80 -31.85 15.06
C LEU A 1055 8.20 -30.54 14.40
N GLU A 1056 9.48 -30.16 14.46
CA GLU A 1056 10.01 -28.98 13.77
C GLU A 1056 9.79 -29.05 12.26
N TYR A 1057 10.21 -30.12 11.59
CA TYR A 1057 10.06 -30.18 10.12
C TYR A 1057 8.60 -30.26 9.68
N ARG A 1058 7.68 -30.73 10.53
CA ARG A 1058 6.22 -30.63 10.29
C ARG A 1058 5.72 -29.20 10.40
N ALA A 1059 6.13 -28.45 11.43
CA ALA A 1059 5.84 -27.02 11.55
C ALA A 1059 6.40 -26.24 10.35
N ARG A 1060 7.66 -26.50 10.00
CA ARG A 1060 8.35 -25.86 8.87
C ARG A 1060 7.75 -26.25 7.52
N ALA A 1061 7.22 -27.46 7.34
CA ALA A 1061 6.49 -27.82 6.11
C ALA A 1061 5.24 -26.97 5.89
N TRP A 1062 4.50 -26.70 6.98
CA TRP A 1062 3.34 -25.83 6.92
C TRP A 1062 3.74 -24.37 6.68
N LEU A 1063 4.72 -23.86 7.42
CA LEU A 1063 5.26 -22.50 7.25
C LEU A 1063 5.84 -22.29 5.84
N GLU A 1064 6.51 -23.29 5.27
CA GLU A 1064 7.07 -23.17 3.92
C GLU A 1064 5.96 -22.96 2.89
N THR A 1065 4.90 -23.77 2.99
CA THR A 1065 3.84 -23.79 2.00
C THR A 1065 2.91 -22.58 2.13
N ASN A 1066 2.71 -22.07 3.35
CA ASN A 1066 1.74 -21.01 3.64
C ASN A 1066 2.37 -19.64 3.85
N CYS A 1067 3.66 -19.54 4.18
CA CYS A 1067 4.29 -18.28 4.60
C CYS A 1067 5.64 -17.98 3.92
N ALA A 1068 6.46 -18.99 3.59
CA ALA A 1068 7.83 -18.75 3.11
C ALA A 1068 7.93 -18.10 1.71
N HIS A 1069 6.85 -18.09 0.93
CA HIS A 1069 6.83 -17.34 -0.32
C HIS A 1069 6.74 -15.82 -0.11
N CYS A 1070 6.23 -15.35 1.04
CA CYS A 1070 6.35 -13.95 1.47
C CYS A 1070 7.60 -13.76 2.32
N HIS A 1071 7.79 -14.64 3.30
CA HIS A 1071 8.91 -14.66 4.25
C HIS A 1071 10.13 -15.36 3.66
N ASN A 1072 10.66 -14.77 2.60
CA ASN A 1072 11.98 -15.10 2.05
C ASN A 1072 12.67 -13.81 1.58
N ARG A 1073 13.93 -13.92 1.18
CA ARG A 1073 14.78 -12.76 0.84
C ARG A 1073 14.39 -12.06 -0.44
N LYS A 1074 13.49 -12.62 -1.24
CA LYS A 1074 13.07 -12.07 -2.52
C LYS A 1074 11.53 -11.97 -2.60
N GLY A 1075 10.85 -12.12 -1.46
CA GLY A 1075 9.38 -12.04 -1.36
C GLY A 1075 8.91 -10.77 -0.67
N LEU A 1076 7.59 -10.57 -0.63
CA LEU A 1076 6.99 -9.30 -0.16
C LEU A 1076 7.20 -8.99 1.32
N ALA A 1077 7.48 -9.98 2.16
CA ALA A 1077 7.77 -9.76 3.58
C ALA A 1077 9.28 -9.71 3.85
N GLN A 1078 10.12 -9.59 2.82
CA GLN A 1078 11.58 -9.53 2.95
C GLN A 1078 12.03 -8.43 3.91
N SER A 1079 11.38 -7.26 3.88
CA SER A 1079 11.74 -6.11 4.71
C SER A 1079 11.61 -6.40 6.22
N THR A 1080 10.88 -7.45 6.61
CA THR A 1080 10.73 -7.83 8.01
C THR A 1080 11.95 -8.53 8.60
N GLY A 1081 12.85 -9.07 7.76
CA GLY A 1081 13.96 -9.92 8.19
C GLY A 1081 13.54 -11.31 8.71
N LEU A 1082 12.24 -11.65 8.66
CA LEU A 1082 11.69 -12.93 9.11
C LEU A 1082 11.53 -13.89 7.93
N TYR A 1083 12.13 -15.07 8.04
CA TYR A 1083 12.21 -15.99 6.92
C TYR A 1083 11.91 -17.44 7.27
N PHE A 1084 11.01 -18.07 6.52
CA PHE A 1084 10.45 -19.38 6.84
C PHE A 1084 10.86 -20.52 5.91
N ASP A 1085 11.92 -20.36 5.09
CA ASP A 1085 12.42 -21.50 4.34
C ASP A 1085 12.95 -22.62 5.24
N VAL A 1086 12.98 -23.82 4.68
CA VAL A 1086 13.33 -25.06 5.37
C VAL A 1086 14.82 -25.37 5.38
N PHE A 1087 15.64 -24.55 4.72
CA PHE A 1087 17.07 -24.81 4.53
C PHE A 1087 17.94 -24.15 5.60
N ARG A 1088 17.56 -22.93 6.03
CA ARG A 1088 18.29 -22.18 7.06
C ARG A 1088 18.13 -22.79 8.46
N LYS A 1089 19.03 -22.41 9.36
CA LYS A 1089 18.88 -22.65 10.80
C LYS A 1089 17.73 -21.83 11.40
N VAL A 1090 17.15 -22.34 12.48
CA VAL A 1090 16.17 -21.64 13.32
C VAL A 1090 16.93 -20.75 14.31
N ASN A 1091 17.03 -19.46 14.00
CA ASN A 1091 17.71 -18.45 14.82
C ASN A 1091 17.00 -17.09 14.68
N LEU A 1092 17.71 -15.97 14.91
CA LEU A 1092 17.17 -14.60 14.78
C LEU A 1092 16.45 -14.39 13.44
N SER A 1093 17.03 -14.84 12.32
CA SER A 1093 16.45 -14.68 10.98
C SER A 1093 15.21 -15.56 10.72
N HIS A 1094 14.93 -16.52 11.62
CA HIS A 1094 13.73 -17.35 11.63
C HIS A 1094 12.69 -16.86 12.67
N GLY A 1095 12.98 -15.75 13.36
CA GLY A 1095 12.06 -15.09 14.31
C GLY A 1095 12.38 -15.33 15.78
N VAL A 1096 13.35 -16.18 16.13
CA VAL A 1096 13.67 -16.48 17.54
C VAL A 1096 14.24 -15.23 18.22
N CYS A 1097 13.53 -14.72 19.23
CA CYS A 1097 13.88 -13.51 19.97
C CYS A 1097 14.14 -12.29 19.06
N LYS A 1098 13.46 -12.24 17.92
CA LYS A 1098 13.54 -11.13 16.99
C LYS A 1098 12.37 -10.18 17.22
N GLU A 1099 12.65 -8.92 17.45
CA GLU A 1099 11.61 -7.88 17.54
C GLU A 1099 10.97 -7.59 16.18
N PRO A 1100 9.68 -7.24 16.14
CA PRO A 1100 9.01 -6.88 14.90
C PRO A 1100 9.53 -5.53 14.38
N ILE A 1101 9.71 -5.43 13.06
CA ILE A 1101 10.13 -4.19 12.40
C ILE A 1101 8.87 -3.43 11.93
N THR A 1102 8.05 -4.08 11.11
CA THR A 1102 6.91 -3.44 10.43
C THR A 1102 5.57 -4.07 10.82
N ALA A 1103 5.51 -4.78 11.97
CA ALA A 1103 4.28 -5.46 12.36
C ALA A 1103 3.21 -4.49 12.88
N GLY A 1104 3.61 -3.33 13.42
CA GLY A 1104 2.72 -2.33 13.98
C GLY A 1104 1.67 -2.95 14.91
N SER A 1105 0.42 -2.51 14.77
CA SER A 1105 -0.73 -3.05 15.52
C SER A 1105 -1.01 -4.53 15.24
N SER A 1106 -0.58 -5.08 14.09
CA SER A 1106 -0.71 -6.50 13.75
C SER A 1106 0.16 -7.42 14.63
N GLY A 1107 1.11 -6.87 15.39
CA GLY A 1107 1.87 -7.59 16.43
C GLY A 1107 1.05 -7.88 17.69
N GLY A 1108 -0.07 -7.15 17.90
CA GLY A 1108 -0.92 -7.32 19.09
C GLY A 1108 -0.22 -6.97 20.41
N GLY A 1109 0.75 -6.05 20.38
CA GLY A 1109 1.54 -5.61 21.53
C GLY A 1109 2.51 -6.66 22.09
N ARG A 1110 2.96 -7.61 21.26
CA ARG A 1110 3.98 -8.61 21.60
C ARG A 1110 5.35 -8.16 21.12
N ASP A 1111 6.37 -8.49 21.90
CA ASP A 1111 7.74 -8.01 21.65
C ASP A 1111 8.52 -8.86 20.65
N TYR A 1112 8.15 -10.14 20.45
CA TYR A 1112 8.97 -11.06 19.65
C TYR A 1112 8.18 -11.86 18.60
N ASP A 1113 8.76 -11.98 17.39
CA ASP A 1113 8.27 -12.83 16.30
C ASP A 1113 8.02 -14.26 16.81
N ILE A 1114 9.02 -14.84 17.50
CA ILE A 1114 8.95 -16.09 18.25
C ILE A 1114 9.62 -15.91 19.62
N LEU A 1115 8.82 -16.02 20.69
CA LEU A 1115 9.28 -16.10 22.08
C LEU A 1115 9.44 -17.59 22.46
N PRO A 1116 10.67 -18.09 22.70
CA PRO A 1116 10.91 -19.49 23.08
C PRO A 1116 10.04 -19.94 24.25
N GLY A 1117 9.40 -21.10 24.11
CA GLY A 1117 8.57 -21.67 25.17
C GLY A 1117 7.19 -21.01 25.38
N VAL A 1118 6.88 -19.90 24.69
CA VAL A 1118 5.63 -19.14 24.91
C VAL A 1118 4.97 -18.78 23.57
N ALA A 1119 4.10 -19.66 23.09
CA ALA A 1119 3.27 -19.38 21.91
C ALA A 1119 2.30 -18.21 22.15
N GLY A 1120 1.62 -18.14 23.31
CA GLY A 1120 0.76 -17.01 23.69
C GLY A 1120 -0.65 -16.96 23.10
N GLY A 1121 -0.97 -17.79 22.09
CA GLY A 1121 -2.33 -17.93 21.55
C GLY A 1121 -2.96 -16.63 21.05
N ALA A 1122 -4.30 -16.53 21.08
CA ALA A 1122 -5.06 -15.44 20.45
C ALA A 1122 -5.32 -14.20 21.33
N SER A 1123 -4.99 -14.24 22.62
CA SER A 1123 -5.41 -13.22 23.60
C SER A 1123 -4.28 -12.82 24.54
N GLY A 1124 -4.26 -11.54 24.96
CA GLY A 1124 -3.19 -10.96 25.77
C GLY A 1124 -2.06 -10.38 24.92
N SER A 1125 -1.13 -9.68 25.57
CA SER A 1125 0.08 -9.10 24.95
C SER A 1125 1.31 -10.01 25.10
N GLU A 1126 1.21 -11.12 25.82
CA GLU A 1126 2.32 -12.04 26.05
C GLU A 1126 2.41 -13.13 24.95
N GLY A 1127 3.63 -13.52 24.58
CA GLY A 1127 3.93 -14.65 23.70
C GLY A 1127 4.39 -14.28 22.29
N SER A 1128 4.33 -15.25 21.38
CA SER A 1128 4.90 -15.14 20.03
C SER A 1128 3.95 -14.48 19.03
N ILE A 1129 4.40 -13.46 18.29
CA ILE A 1129 3.63 -12.82 17.22
C ILE A 1129 3.21 -13.84 16.16
N LEU A 1130 4.10 -14.77 15.81
CA LEU A 1130 3.80 -15.83 14.85
C LEU A 1130 2.53 -16.61 15.25
N SER A 1131 2.44 -17.08 16.50
CA SER A 1131 1.26 -17.81 16.98
C SER A 1131 0.01 -16.92 16.95
N TYR A 1132 0.10 -15.70 17.49
CA TYR A 1132 -1.02 -14.75 17.51
C TYR A 1132 -1.63 -14.52 16.13
N ARG A 1133 -0.80 -14.24 15.12
CA ARG A 1133 -1.25 -14.02 13.74
C ARG A 1133 -1.85 -15.27 13.09
N LEU A 1134 -1.36 -16.46 13.44
CA LEU A 1134 -1.93 -17.72 12.93
C LEU A 1134 -3.28 -18.07 13.58
N HIS A 1135 -3.52 -17.62 14.81
CA HIS A 1135 -4.82 -17.77 15.49
C HIS A 1135 -5.87 -16.76 15.02
N SER A 1136 -5.46 -15.53 14.66
CA SER A 1136 -6.38 -14.45 14.28
C SER A 1136 -7.05 -14.69 12.91
N VAL A 1137 -8.33 -14.35 12.79
CA VAL A 1137 -9.07 -14.30 11.50
C VAL A 1137 -9.42 -12.86 11.10
N ASP A 1138 -8.86 -11.89 11.83
CA ASP A 1138 -8.90 -10.49 11.45
C ASP A 1138 -7.94 -10.29 10.26
N THR A 1139 -8.45 -9.76 9.16
CA THR A 1139 -7.69 -9.57 7.92
C THR A 1139 -6.53 -8.58 8.06
N SER A 1140 -6.57 -7.69 9.06
CA SER A 1140 -5.47 -6.78 9.40
C SER A 1140 -4.35 -7.45 10.22
N VAL A 1141 -4.60 -8.64 10.78
CA VAL A 1141 -3.67 -9.35 11.68
C VAL A 1141 -3.21 -10.70 11.10
N GLN A 1142 -4.13 -11.44 10.49
CA GLN A 1142 -3.98 -12.86 10.22
C GLN A 1142 -2.79 -13.18 9.31
N MET A 1143 -2.20 -14.36 9.51
CA MET A 1143 -1.22 -14.94 8.60
C MET A 1143 -1.66 -16.35 8.16
N PRO A 1144 -1.54 -16.71 6.86
CA PRO A 1144 -1.29 -15.81 5.73
C PRO A 1144 -2.40 -14.76 5.55
N PRO A 1145 -2.09 -13.57 4.98
CA PRO A 1145 -3.03 -12.46 4.85
C PRO A 1145 -4.14 -12.74 3.83
N ILE A 1146 -3.86 -13.61 2.84
CA ILE A 1146 -4.78 -14.03 1.79
C ILE A 1146 -4.96 -15.56 1.81
N ALA A 1147 -6.02 -16.02 1.14
CA ALA A 1147 -6.43 -17.42 0.96
C ALA A 1147 -7.19 -18.07 2.12
N ARG A 1148 -7.36 -17.41 3.28
CA ARG A 1148 -8.17 -17.92 4.38
C ARG A 1148 -9.10 -16.87 5.00
N SER A 1149 -10.25 -17.33 5.47
CA SER A 1149 -11.21 -16.62 6.31
C SER A 1149 -11.50 -17.35 7.63
N VAL A 1150 -10.97 -18.57 7.81
CA VAL A 1150 -11.02 -19.32 9.07
C VAL A 1150 -9.64 -19.76 9.55
N LYS A 1151 -9.54 -20.04 10.85
CA LYS A 1151 -8.33 -20.60 11.46
C LYS A 1151 -8.10 -22.04 11.01
N HIS A 1152 -6.86 -22.37 10.63
CA HIS A 1152 -6.42 -23.75 10.39
C HIS A 1152 -5.96 -24.39 11.71
N GLY A 1153 -6.90 -25.03 12.43
CA GLY A 1153 -6.68 -25.48 13.80
C GLY A 1153 -5.49 -26.43 13.96
N GLU A 1154 -5.39 -27.42 13.06
CA GLU A 1154 -4.40 -28.50 13.14
C GLU A 1154 -2.97 -27.98 12.94
N ALA A 1155 -2.80 -26.99 12.06
CA ALA A 1155 -1.50 -26.38 11.81
C ALA A 1155 -1.06 -25.48 12.97
N VAL A 1156 -2.01 -24.73 13.53
CA VAL A 1156 -1.79 -23.90 14.72
C VAL A 1156 -1.33 -24.76 15.89
N ASP A 1157 -1.97 -25.91 16.13
CA ASP A 1157 -1.57 -26.84 17.19
C ASP A 1157 -0.13 -27.37 16.98
N VAL A 1158 0.27 -27.64 15.73
CA VAL A 1158 1.64 -28.09 15.41
C VAL A 1158 2.66 -26.98 15.67
N ILE A 1159 2.36 -25.73 15.29
CA ILE A 1159 3.26 -24.59 15.45
C ILE A 1159 3.37 -24.20 16.91
N ASP A 1160 2.26 -24.13 17.64
CA ASP A 1160 2.26 -23.85 19.08
C ASP A 1160 3.02 -24.95 19.84
N ALA A 1161 2.86 -26.22 19.48
CA ALA A 1161 3.65 -27.31 20.06
C ALA A 1161 5.15 -27.17 19.77
N TRP A 1162 5.52 -26.78 18.55
CA TRP A 1162 6.93 -26.53 18.19
C TRP A 1162 7.52 -25.38 19.01
N ILE A 1163 6.84 -24.24 19.11
CA ILE A 1163 7.29 -23.08 19.91
C ILE A 1163 7.41 -23.44 21.40
N ASN A 1164 6.41 -24.11 21.96
CA ASN A 1164 6.34 -24.38 23.39
C ASN A 1164 7.30 -25.49 23.87
N THR A 1165 7.66 -26.44 23.00
CA THR A 1165 8.35 -27.67 23.44
C THR A 1165 9.68 -27.95 22.74
N VAL A 1166 9.91 -27.34 21.58
CA VAL A 1166 11.12 -27.57 20.79
C VAL A 1166 12.05 -26.36 20.87
N ILE A 1167 11.53 -25.15 20.62
CA ILE A 1167 12.31 -23.91 20.67
C ILE A 1167 12.67 -23.56 22.12
N ASP A 1168 13.93 -23.79 22.47
CA ASP A 1168 14.49 -23.56 23.79
C ASP A 1168 15.93 -23.02 23.71
N SER A 1169 16.59 -22.87 24.86
CA SER A 1169 17.95 -22.31 25.00
C SER A 1169 19.06 -23.06 24.25
N ARG A 1170 18.75 -24.19 23.58
CA ARG A 1170 19.70 -24.88 22.68
C ARG A 1170 19.80 -24.22 21.30
N TYR A 1171 18.82 -23.40 20.90
CA TYR A 1171 18.91 -22.63 19.66
C TYR A 1171 19.75 -21.38 19.85
N GLU A 1172 20.42 -20.97 18.76
CA GLU A 1172 21.11 -19.69 18.69
C GLU A 1172 20.10 -18.54 18.93
N ASN A 1173 20.46 -17.61 19.82
CA ASN A 1173 19.66 -16.43 20.21
C ASN A 1173 18.36 -16.70 21.00
N ALA A 1174 18.16 -17.88 21.58
CA ALA A 1174 16.93 -18.23 22.29
C ALA A 1174 16.86 -17.82 23.78
N ASN A 1175 17.53 -16.73 24.19
CA ASN A 1175 17.66 -16.31 25.59
C ASN A 1175 16.73 -15.18 26.03
N CYS A 1176 15.85 -14.66 25.16
CA CYS A 1176 14.87 -13.61 25.53
C CYS A 1176 13.77 -14.10 26.49
N ALA A 1177 13.53 -15.42 26.58
CA ALA A 1177 12.52 -16.00 27.46
C ALA A 1177 12.97 -16.16 28.93
N ASP A 1178 14.26 -16.00 29.21
CA ASP A 1178 14.83 -16.23 30.56
C ASP A 1178 14.52 -15.09 31.55
N GLY A 1179 13.67 -14.13 31.19
CA GLY A 1179 13.08 -13.18 32.14
C GLY A 1179 14.11 -12.49 33.01
N GLY A 1180 15.18 -12.03 32.39
CA GLY A 1180 16.28 -11.35 33.05
C GLY A 1180 17.01 -10.49 32.04
N GLY A 1181 16.57 -9.23 31.89
CA GLY A 1181 17.57 -8.18 31.92
C GLY A 1181 18.44 -8.52 33.13
N ASN A 1182 19.70 -8.89 32.89
CA ASN A 1182 20.63 -8.91 34.01
C ASN A 1182 20.56 -7.47 34.52
N PRO A 1183 20.05 -7.19 35.73
CA PRO A 1183 20.14 -5.84 36.26
C PRO A 1183 21.61 -5.47 36.11
N LEU A 1184 21.91 -4.40 35.37
CA LEU A 1184 23.29 -3.92 35.24
C LEU A 1184 23.87 -3.90 36.67
N PRO A 1185 24.82 -4.81 37.00
CA PRO A 1185 25.24 -4.94 38.37
C PRO A 1185 26.06 -3.70 38.70
N LEU A 1186 25.49 -2.82 39.53
CA LEU A 1186 26.21 -1.67 40.08
C LEU A 1186 27.38 -2.18 40.92
N PRO A 1187 28.63 -1.77 40.63
CA PRO A 1187 29.68 -1.86 41.64
C PRO A 1187 29.42 -0.75 42.66
N PHE A 1188 28.98 -1.12 43.87
CA PHE A 1188 29.10 -0.25 45.04
C PHE A 1188 30.56 -0.15 45.50
#